data_AF-A0A1L3F0B2-F1
#
_entry.id   AF-A0A1L3F0B2-F1
#
_cell.length_a   1.000
_cell.length_b   1.000
_cell.length_c   1.000
_cell.angle_alpha   90.00
_cell.angle_beta   90.00
_cell.angle_gamma   90.00
#
_symmetry.space_group_name_H-M   'P 1'
#
loop_
_entity.id
_entity.type
_entity.pdbx_description
1 polymer ?
#
loop_
_entity_poly.entity_id
_entity_poly.type
_entity_poly.pdbx_seq_one_letter_code
_entity_poly.pdbx_strand_id
1 'polypeptide(L)'
;MATTVRKITLSPSRDIPFNRLVLSQSNVRRVKAGVSIEELAEDIARRGLLQGLSVRPVVDQVGAETGVFEIPAGGRRYRALELLVKQKRLAKTAPVPCVVRDSGIAEEDSLAENVQRAPLHPLDQFRAFLALREKGQSEEEIAAAFFVSVNVVKQRLKLASVSPTLLDVYAEDGMTLDQLMAFAVSGDHERQEVVFERLKASHDKQPYVIRRMLTEGAVRASDKRALFIGVDAYTAAGGTVLRDLFQGDDGGWMQDVALVDQMVADKLKAESETIAAEGWKWTEVAPDFAYGHAFGLRQLRGEIVTLTAEEEAARNALQAEFDQLSEKHADADELPDEVDERLSELETALEGLESRPVVFDPAEIVRAGVFVSIGAEGELRVERGYVRPEDEPSAEPEPGLAEEDGEAERAKAASYEGGERNVSVEPGAEQEEDEGLSPISDRLMTELTTHRTLGLRHALGEQPQVAFHAALHALTLETFYHYGSDSCLELDLKSVSFGAQALGLNDSALAEAIRARHERWAKALPKESADLWDALQAWDGDSQAMLFAHVVSLSVNAVHEPWNRRPRALAHADRLARAVDLDMAAAGWKPTVDNFFGRVTKTRILQAVVEAKGQRAADRIEHLKKGDMAAEAQTLLTDTAWLPEPLRTLGRAIGDEPAVESIVEETPEQPSENKLEDEEERTAHNQRAGEQIMAAE
;
A
#
# COMPACT_ATOMS: atom_id res chain seq x y z
N MET A 1 -68.91 33.04 26.65
CA MET A 1 -69.56 32.14 25.68
C MET A 1 -68.73 30.86 25.60
N ALA A 2 -69.32 29.70 25.85
CA ALA A 2 -68.62 28.42 25.82
C ALA A 2 -68.36 28.01 24.36
N THR A 3 -67.10 27.80 24.00
CA THR A 3 -66.69 27.21 22.72
C THR A 3 -67.15 25.76 22.68
N THR A 4 -68.20 25.49 21.91
CA THR A 4 -68.66 24.12 21.66
C THR A 4 -67.59 23.38 20.85
N VAL A 5 -66.99 22.36 21.47
CA VAL A 5 -66.04 21.45 20.80
C VAL A 5 -66.78 20.71 19.69
N ARG A 6 -66.37 20.93 18.43
CA ARG A 6 -66.89 20.19 17.28
C ARG A 6 -66.44 18.73 17.40
N LYS A 7 -67.40 17.80 17.42
CA LYS A 7 -67.12 16.36 17.37
C LYS A 7 -66.67 15.99 15.95
N ILE A 8 -65.64 15.14 15.86
CA ILE A 8 -65.11 14.65 14.58
C ILE A 8 -66.01 13.52 14.08
N THR A 9 -66.37 13.54 12.79
CA THR A 9 -67.06 12.45 12.10
C THR A 9 -66.04 11.71 11.23
N LEU A 10 -65.94 10.40 11.39
CA LEU A 10 -65.04 9.56 10.57
C LEU A 10 -65.67 9.25 9.21
N SER A 11 -64.83 9.18 8.18
CA SER A 11 -65.24 8.77 6.83
C SER A 11 -65.72 7.32 6.78
N PRO A 12 -66.85 7.02 6.12
CA PRO A 12 -67.35 5.65 6.01
C PRO A 12 -66.52 4.80 5.02
N SER A 13 -66.28 3.53 5.37
CA SER A 13 -65.75 2.53 4.45
C SER A 13 -66.87 1.93 3.60
N ARG A 14 -66.70 1.87 2.27
CA ARG A 14 -67.65 1.26 1.33
C ARG A 14 -66.91 0.44 0.28
N ASP A 15 -67.41 -0.76 0.01
CA ASP A 15 -66.95 -1.58 -1.10
C ASP A 15 -67.55 -1.07 -2.41
N ILE A 16 -66.68 -0.69 -3.36
CA ILE A 16 -67.09 -0.10 -4.64
C ILE A 16 -66.60 -1.00 -5.78
N PRO A 17 -67.46 -1.38 -6.74
CA PRO A 17 -67.04 -2.14 -7.91
C PRO A 17 -65.93 -1.41 -8.70
N PHE A 18 -64.88 -2.13 -9.09
CA PHE A 18 -63.74 -1.53 -9.79
C PHE A 18 -64.12 -0.70 -11.02
N ASN A 19 -65.12 -1.14 -11.79
CA ASN A 19 -65.63 -0.41 -12.97
C ASN A 19 -66.32 0.94 -12.67
N ARG A 20 -66.53 1.29 -11.39
CA ARG A 20 -67.07 2.59 -10.96
C ARG A 20 -66.01 3.53 -10.37
N LEU A 21 -64.74 3.12 -10.40
CA LEU A 21 -63.61 3.89 -9.92
C LEU A 21 -62.87 4.56 -11.09
N VAL A 22 -62.52 5.84 -10.95
CA VAL A 22 -61.77 6.61 -11.96
C VAL A 22 -60.60 7.32 -11.29
N LEU A 23 -59.45 7.35 -11.95
CA LEU A 23 -58.25 8.02 -11.43
C LEU A 23 -58.41 9.56 -11.54
N SER A 24 -58.22 10.29 -10.45
CA SER A 24 -58.19 11.76 -10.50
C SER A 24 -56.88 12.26 -11.12
N GLN A 25 -56.92 13.42 -11.79
CA GLN A 25 -55.71 14.08 -12.32
C GLN A 25 -54.88 14.81 -11.25
N SER A 26 -55.39 14.92 -10.02
CA SER A 26 -54.80 15.70 -8.91
C SER A 26 -53.70 14.97 -8.12
N ASN A 27 -52.95 14.05 -8.72
CA ASN A 27 -51.88 13.33 -8.03
C ASN A 27 -50.62 14.22 -7.89
N VAL A 28 -50.23 14.52 -6.65
CA VAL A 28 -49.09 15.40 -6.34
C VAL A 28 -47.74 14.72 -6.61
N ARG A 29 -47.69 13.38 -6.63
CA ARG A 29 -46.45 12.61 -6.80
C ARG A 29 -46.05 12.47 -8.28
N ARG A 30 -45.10 13.30 -8.73
CA ARG A 30 -44.58 13.32 -10.12
C ARG A 30 -43.41 12.36 -10.38
N VAL A 31 -42.65 11.98 -9.34
CA VAL A 31 -41.48 11.09 -9.44
C VAL A 31 -41.88 9.63 -9.15
N LYS A 32 -41.57 8.72 -10.08
CA LYS A 32 -41.82 7.26 -9.94
C LYS A 32 -40.71 6.61 -9.10
N ALA A 33 -40.76 6.76 -7.77
CA ALA A 33 -39.87 6.04 -6.85
C ALA A 33 -40.66 4.99 -6.04
N GLY A 34 -40.25 3.72 -6.11
CA GLY A 34 -40.77 2.57 -5.34
C GLY A 34 -41.10 1.33 -6.19
N VAL A 35 -41.58 0.27 -5.52
CA VAL A 35 -42.03 -1.04 -6.08
C VAL A 35 -42.75 -0.92 -7.44
N SER A 36 -42.45 -1.78 -8.40
CA SER A 36 -43.10 -1.71 -9.72
C SER A 36 -44.62 -1.97 -9.63
N ILE A 37 -45.37 -1.60 -10.67
CA ILE A 37 -46.83 -1.84 -10.67
C ILE A 37 -47.10 -3.35 -10.77
N GLU A 38 -46.21 -4.06 -11.45
CA GLU A 38 -46.20 -5.49 -11.67
C GLU A 38 -45.97 -6.25 -10.35
N GLU A 39 -44.94 -5.89 -9.59
CA GLU A 39 -44.70 -6.45 -8.25
C GLU A 39 -45.86 -6.18 -7.30
N LEU A 40 -46.43 -4.96 -7.33
CA LEU A 40 -47.58 -4.61 -6.51
C LEU A 40 -48.84 -5.40 -6.90
N ALA A 41 -48.99 -5.75 -8.18
CA ALA A 41 -50.09 -6.58 -8.64
C ALA A 41 -49.97 -8.02 -8.13
N GLU A 42 -48.76 -8.61 -8.15
CA GLU A 42 -48.52 -9.93 -7.57
C GLU A 42 -48.71 -9.94 -6.05
N ASP A 43 -48.29 -8.89 -5.35
CA ASP A 43 -48.53 -8.75 -3.91
C ASP A 43 -50.03 -8.72 -3.59
N ILE A 44 -50.82 -7.92 -4.31
CA ILE A 44 -52.28 -7.87 -4.17
C ILE A 44 -52.91 -9.22 -4.51
N ALA A 45 -52.43 -9.94 -5.53
CA ALA A 45 -52.95 -11.25 -5.88
C ALA A 45 -52.70 -12.29 -4.78
N ARG A 46 -51.58 -12.17 -4.05
CA ARG A 46 -51.23 -13.09 -2.96
C ARG A 46 -51.90 -12.75 -1.64
N ARG A 47 -51.98 -11.47 -1.28
CA ARG A 47 -52.37 -11.00 0.08
C ARG A 47 -53.67 -10.20 0.13
N GLY A 48 -54.23 -9.85 -1.03
CA GLY A 48 -55.35 -8.93 -1.14
C GLY A 48 -54.95 -7.46 -0.97
N LEU A 49 -55.93 -6.56 -1.08
CA LEU A 49 -55.69 -5.12 -0.92
C LEU A 49 -55.68 -4.74 0.57
N LEU A 50 -54.49 -4.70 1.18
CA LEU A 50 -54.32 -4.43 2.62
C LEU A 50 -54.72 -3.01 3.04
N GLN A 51 -54.58 -2.03 2.16
CA GLN A 51 -54.97 -0.64 2.40
C GLN A 51 -55.95 -0.19 1.31
N GLY A 52 -57.20 0.08 1.72
CA GLY A 52 -58.27 0.54 0.82
C GLY A 52 -57.94 1.84 0.07
N LEU A 53 -58.66 2.10 -1.01
CA LEU A 53 -58.49 3.32 -1.82
C LEU A 53 -59.26 4.49 -1.19
N SER A 54 -58.64 5.67 -1.14
CA SER A 54 -59.36 6.90 -0.76
C SER A 54 -60.10 7.41 -1.98
N VAL A 55 -61.41 7.60 -1.87
CA VAL A 55 -62.26 7.97 -3.00
C VAL A 55 -63.21 9.12 -2.66
N ARG A 56 -63.61 9.89 -3.68
CA ARG A 56 -64.66 10.92 -3.55
C ARG A 56 -65.81 10.64 -4.52
N PRO A 57 -67.07 10.84 -4.13
CA PRO A 57 -68.19 10.74 -5.05
C PRO A 57 -68.10 11.85 -6.10
N VAL A 58 -68.27 11.49 -7.37
CA VAL A 58 -68.49 12.46 -8.44
C VAL A 58 -69.94 12.92 -8.38
N VAL A 59 -70.16 14.21 -8.14
CA VAL A 59 -71.50 14.81 -8.05
C VAL A 59 -71.91 15.44 -9.38
N ASP A 60 -73.21 15.40 -9.70
CA ASP A 60 -73.78 16.07 -10.86
C ASP A 60 -74.01 17.59 -10.63
N GLN A 61 -74.52 18.30 -11.65
CA GLN A 61 -74.77 19.75 -11.59
C GLN A 61 -75.79 20.17 -10.52
N VAL A 62 -76.51 19.21 -9.92
CA VAL A 62 -77.53 19.42 -8.88
C VAL A 62 -77.03 18.93 -7.51
N GLY A 63 -75.81 18.41 -7.43
CA GLY A 63 -75.17 17.95 -6.20
C GLY A 63 -75.52 16.51 -5.79
N ALA A 64 -76.13 15.71 -6.68
CA ALA A 64 -76.43 14.31 -6.42
C ALA A 64 -75.28 13.38 -6.85
N GLU A 65 -75.03 12.30 -6.10
CA GLU A 65 -73.98 11.32 -6.43
C GLU A 65 -74.31 10.59 -7.74
N THR A 66 -73.41 10.67 -8.72
CA THR A 66 -73.53 9.97 -10.02
C THR A 66 -73.30 8.45 -9.93
N GLY A 67 -72.87 7.96 -8.77
CA GLY A 67 -72.47 6.57 -8.55
C GLY A 67 -71.07 6.22 -9.06
N VAL A 68 -70.33 7.20 -9.60
CA VAL A 68 -68.91 7.08 -9.99
C VAL A 68 -68.05 7.76 -8.92
N PHE A 69 -66.86 7.22 -8.68
CA PHE A 69 -65.94 7.70 -7.66
C PHE A 69 -64.57 8.04 -8.24
N GLU A 70 -64.05 9.20 -7.88
CA GLU A 70 -62.70 9.61 -8.25
C GLU A 70 -61.70 9.22 -7.15
N ILE A 71 -60.49 8.83 -7.57
CA ILE A 71 -59.39 8.42 -6.69
C ILE A 71 -58.34 9.54 -6.65
N PRO A 72 -58.36 10.42 -5.64
CA PRO A 72 -57.32 11.44 -5.43
C PRO A 72 -56.00 10.86 -4.90
N ALA A 73 -56.05 9.73 -4.18
CA ALA A 73 -54.91 9.13 -3.51
C ALA A 73 -54.96 7.59 -3.62
N GLY A 74 -53.82 6.95 -3.93
CA GLY A 74 -53.75 5.49 -4.18
C GLY A 74 -53.64 5.05 -5.65
N GLY A 75 -53.24 5.94 -6.56
CA GLY A 75 -53.20 5.63 -8.00
C GLY A 75 -52.33 4.43 -8.44
N ARG A 76 -51.27 4.10 -7.69
CA ARG A 76 -50.45 2.89 -7.95
C ARG A 76 -51.22 1.60 -7.67
N ARG A 77 -51.99 1.55 -6.57
CA ARG A 77 -52.86 0.41 -6.22
C ARG A 77 -53.98 0.24 -7.23
N TYR A 78 -54.59 1.34 -7.69
CA TYR A 78 -55.57 1.29 -8.77
C TYR A 78 -54.99 0.71 -10.06
N ARG A 79 -53.79 1.14 -10.48
CA ARG A 79 -53.13 0.58 -11.68
C ARG A 79 -52.73 -0.88 -11.52
N ALA A 80 -52.32 -1.31 -10.33
CA ALA A 80 -52.04 -2.73 -10.06
C ALA A 80 -53.32 -3.59 -10.15
N LEU A 81 -54.44 -3.10 -9.61
CA LEU A 81 -55.76 -3.73 -9.79
C LEU A 81 -56.19 -3.74 -11.27
N GLU A 82 -55.92 -2.65 -12.01
CA GLU A 82 -56.17 -2.56 -13.44
C GLU A 82 -55.37 -3.61 -14.22
N LEU A 83 -54.09 -3.82 -13.85
CA LEU A 83 -53.23 -4.86 -14.41
C LEU A 83 -53.82 -6.26 -14.14
N LEU A 84 -54.25 -6.55 -12.91
CA LEU A 84 -54.89 -7.82 -12.56
C LEU A 84 -56.20 -8.06 -13.32
N VAL A 85 -56.99 -7.01 -13.56
CA VAL A 85 -58.20 -7.08 -14.39
C VAL A 85 -57.85 -7.36 -15.86
N LYS A 86 -56.82 -6.71 -16.40
CA LYS A 86 -56.33 -6.97 -17.77
C LYS A 86 -55.80 -8.39 -17.93
N GLN A 87 -55.12 -8.91 -16.92
CA GLN A 87 -54.64 -10.30 -16.83
C GLN A 87 -55.77 -11.31 -16.55
N LYS A 88 -57.03 -10.87 -16.40
CA LYS A 88 -58.20 -11.70 -16.04
C LYS A 88 -58.10 -12.42 -14.70
N ARG A 89 -57.20 -11.98 -13.82
CA ARG A 89 -57.06 -12.48 -12.44
C ARG A 89 -58.00 -11.79 -11.46
N LEU A 90 -58.62 -10.67 -11.85
CA LEU A 90 -59.65 -9.95 -11.08
C LEU A 90 -60.84 -9.58 -11.99
N ALA A 91 -62.07 -9.73 -11.49
CA ALA A 91 -63.27 -9.35 -12.24
C ALA A 91 -63.47 -7.82 -12.25
N LYS A 92 -63.99 -7.26 -13.36
CA LYS A 92 -64.29 -5.82 -13.48
C LYS A 92 -65.32 -5.30 -12.47
N THR A 93 -66.15 -6.20 -11.95
CA THR A 93 -67.19 -5.90 -10.94
C THR A 93 -66.76 -6.30 -9.53
N ALA A 94 -65.49 -6.69 -9.33
CA ALA A 94 -65.00 -7.08 -8.02
C ALA A 94 -65.15 -5.91 -7.03
N PRO A 95 -65.66 -6.16 -5.81
CA PRO A 95 -65.76 -5.14 -4.78
C PRO A 95 -64.34 -4.75 -4.32
N VAL A 96 -64.04 -3.45 -4.40
CA VAL A 96 -62.76 -2.88 -3.93
C VAL A 96 -63.01 -2.10 -2.64
N PRO A 97 -62.30 -2.41 -1.54
CA PRO A 97 -62.41 -1.65 -0.29
C PRO A 97 -62.00 -0.19 -0.48
N CYS A 98 -62.93 0.74 -0.22
CA CYS A 98 -62.70 2.17 -0.37
C CYS A 98 -63.12 2.96 0.88
N VAL A 99 -62.46 4.08 1.15
CA VAL A 99 -62.84 5.06 2.17
C VAL A 99 -63.37 6.31 1.48
N VAL A 100 -64.63 6.66 1.73
CA VAL A 100 -65.33 7.76 1.03
C VAL A 100 -65.13 9.08 1.78
N ARG A 101 -64.60 10.11 1.10
CA ARG A 101 -64.39 11.45 1.67
C ARG A 101 -65.33 12.49 1.05
N ASP A 102 -66.24 13.00 1.88
CA ASP A 102 -67.31 13.92 1.45
C ASP A 102 -66.91 15.41 1.54
N SER A 103 -65.82 15.75 2.23
CA SER A 103 -65.37 17.14 2.47
C SER A 103 -63.85 17.31 2.39
N GLY A 104 -63.35 18.49 2.01
CA GLY A 104 -61.91 18.78 1.83
C GLY A 104 -61.46 18.90 0.37
N ILE A 105 -60.19 19.23 0.14
CA ILE A 105 -59.60 19.37 -1.21
C ILE A 105 -58.82 18.10 -1.58
N ALA A 106 -58.96 17.61 -2.81
CA ALA A 106 -58.30 16.39 -3.30
C ALA A 106 -56.76 16.40 -3.14
N GLU A 107 -56.14 17.56 -3.28
CA GLU A 107 -54.69 17.75 -3.13
C GLU A 107 -54.21 17.58 -1.68
N GLU A 108 -54.98 18.07 -0.71
CA GLU A 108 -54.68 17.92 0.73
C GLU A 108 -54.77 16.45 1.15
N ASP A 109 -55.76 15.71 0.66
CA ASP A 109 -55.91 14.28 0.95
C ASP A 109 -54.75 13.46 0.36
N SER A 110 -54.31 13.81 -0.85
CA SER A 110 -53.16 13.19 -1.51
C SER A 110 -51.85 13.50 -0.78
N LEU A 111 -51.66 14.75 -0.33
CA LEU A 111 -50.48 15.16 0.42
C LEU A 111 -50.47 14.52 1.82
N ALA A 112 -51.59 14.54 2.54
CA ALA A 112 -51.70 13.97 3.88
C ALA A 112 -51.45 12.45 3.89
N GLU A 113 -51.98 11.71 2.90
CA GLU A 113 -51.70 10.28 2.76
C GLU A 113 -50.20 10.01 2.56
N ASN A 114 -49.53 10.81 1.74
CA ASN A 114 -48.12 10.64 1.45
C ASN A 114 -47.21 11.08 2.62
N VAL A 115 -47.60 12.12 3.36
CA VAL A 115 -46.81 12.69 4.49
C VAL A 115 -46.97 11.84 5.76
N GLN A 116 -48.16 11.30 6.03
CA GLN A 116 -48.41 10.49 7.24
C GLN A 116 -47.88 9.05 7.15
N ARG A 117 -47.35 8.63 6.00
CA ARG A 117 -46.74 7.31 5.84
C ARG A 117 -45.34 7.31 6.45
N ALA A 118 -45.26 7.16 7.76
CA ALA A 118 -43.99 6.84 8.41
C ALA A 118 -43.51 5.46 7.91
N PRO A 119 -42.36 5.37 7.21
CA PRO A 119 -41.81 4.08 6.83
C PRO A 119 -41.49 3.27 8.08
N LEU A 120 -41.65 1.94 7.99
CA LEU A 120 -41.25 1.02 9.04
C LEU A 120 -39.76 1.26 9.37
N HIS A 121 -39.40 1.27 10.65
CA HIS A 121 -38.00 1.43 11.03
C HIS A 121 -37.19 0.24 10.47
N PRO A 122 -36.00 0.46 9.88
CA PRO A 122 -35.20 -0.63 9.30
C PRO A 122 -34.99 -1.81 10.27
N LEU A 123 -34.82 -1.54 11.56
CA LEU A 123 -34.67 -2.58 12.58
C LEU A 123 -35.86 -3.54 12.65
N ASP A 124 -37.09 -3.06 12.48
CA ASP A 124 -38.28 -3.89 12.51
C ASP A 124 -38.32 -4.84 11.31
N GLN A 125 -37.78 -4.41 10.17
CA GLN A 125 -37.60 -5.29 9.01
C GLN A 125 -36.58 -6.40 9.32
N PHE A 126 -35.48 -6.08 10.02
CA PHE A 126 -34.45 -7.06 10.40
C PHE A 126 -35.04 -8.13 11.32
N ARG A 127 -35.77 -7.68 12.36
CA ARG A 127 -36.47 -8.55 13.32
C ARG A 127 -37.55 -9.40 12.64
N ALA A 128 -38.29 -8.83 11.67
CA ALA A 128 -39.28 -9.58 10.92
C ALA A 128 -38.65 -10.71 10.07
N PHE A 129 -37.53 -10.45 9.40
CA PHE A 129 -36.83 -11.48 8.62
C PHE A 129 -36.24 -12.56 9.53
N LEU A 130 -35.66 -12.16 10.66
CA LEU A 130 -35.16 -13.09 11.69
C LEU A 130 -36.28 -14.01 12.20
N ALA A 131 -37.43 -13.45 12.56
CA ALA A 131 -38.58 -14.21 13.07
C ALA A 131 -39.16 -15.19 12.04
N LEU A 132 -39.04 -14.89 10.73
CA LEU A 132 -39.47 -15.81 9.67
C LEU A 132 -38.46 -16.94 9.46
N ARG A 133 -37.17 -16.64 9.54
CA ARG A 133 -36.10 -17.65 9.54
C ARG A 133 -36.24 -18.61 10.73
N GLU A 134 -36.51 -18.09 11.93
CA GLU A 134 -36.74 -18.90 13.13
C GLU A 134 -38.01 -19.77 13.06
N LYS A 135 -38.98 -19.38 12.23
CA LYS A 135 -40.16 -20.19 11.90
C LYS A 135 -39.89 -21.26 10.83
N GLY A 136 -38.65 -21.39 10.36
CA GLY A 136 -38.21 -22.43 9.44
C GLY A 136 -38.26 -22.06 7.95
N GLN A 137 -38.49 -20.79 7.59
CA GLN A 137 -38.42 -20.36 6.18
C GLN A 137 -36.97 -20.20 5.73
N SER A 138 -36.67 -20.61 4.49
CA SER A 138 -35.34 -20.41 3.90
C SER A 138 -35.11 -18.96 3.48
N GLU A 139 -33.84 -18.58 3.28
CA GLU A 139 -33.50 -17.22 2.82
C GLU A 139 -34.10 -16.91 1.44
N GLU A 140 -34.18 -17.92 0.56
CA GLU A 140 -34.81 -17.86 -0.76
C GLU A 140 -36.32 -17.66 -0.67
N GLU A 141 -36.98 -18.36 0.27
CA GLU A 141 -38.42 -18.22 0.50
C GLU A 141 -38.78 -16.84 1.04
N ILE A 142 -37.96 -16.31 1.95
CA ILE A 142 -38.11 -14.95 2.49
C ILE A 142 -37.88 -13.93 1.36
N ALA A 143 -36.81 -14.08 0.58
CA ALA A 143 -36.50 -13.21 -0.57
C ALA A 143 -37.67 -13.13 -1.56
N ALA A 144 -38.21 -14.28 -1.96
CA ALA A 144 -39.37 -14.38 -2.84
C ALA A 144 -40.63 -13.77 -2.20
N ALA A 145 -40.81 -13.91 -0.88
CA ALA A 145 -41.99 -13.39 -0.21
C ALA A 145 -42.02 -11.86 -0.09
N PHE A 146 -40.85 -11.22 0.01
CA PHE A 146 -40.72 -9.77 0.14
C PHE A 146 -40.26 -9.08 -1.15
N PHE A 147 -40.09 -9.81 -2.24
CA PHE A 147 -39.60 -9.30 -3.53
C PHE A 147 -38.24 -8.59 -3.38
N VAL A 148 -37.32 -9.21 -2.64
CA VAL A 148 -35.93 -8.75 -2.47
C VAL A 148 -34.96 -9.85 -2.89
N SER A 149 -33.69 -9.52 -3.16
CA SER A 149 -32.69 -10.54 -3.45
C SER A 149 -32.31 -11.34 -2.20
N VAL A 150 -31.82 -12.56 -2.38
CA VAL A 150 -31.30 -13.41 -1.28
C VAL A 150 -30.18 -12.69 -0.53
N ASN A 151 -29.33 -11.93 -1.23
CA ASN A 151 -28.27 -11.14 -0.60
C ASN A 151 -28.83 -10.07 0.35
N VAL A 152 -29.94 -9.41 -0.02
CA VAL A 152 -30.61 -8.46 0.90
C VAL A 152 -31.11 -9.18 2.15
N VAL A 153 -31.66 -10.39 2.03
CA VAL A 153 -32.08 -11.17 3.19
C VAL A 153 -30.89 -11.52 4.08
N LYS A 154 -29.78 -12.01 3.51
CA LYS A 154 -28.52 -12.31 4.25
C LYS A 154 -28.00 -11.09 5.00
N GLN A 155 -27.93 -9.94 4.34
CA GLN A 155 -27.51 -8.67 4.95
C GLN A 155 -28.42 -8.28 6.12
N ARG A 156 -29.74 -8.39 5.95
CA ARG A 156 -30.73 -8.05 7.00
C ARG A 156 -30.65 -9.00 8.19
N LEU A 157 -30.45 -10.29 7.95
CA LEU A 157 -30.23 -11.29 9.00
C LEU A 157 -28.91 -11.06 9.73
N LYS A 158 -27.85 -10.65 9.02
CA LYS A 158 -26.56 -10.31 9.64
C LYS A 158 -26.69 -9.09 10.56
N LEU A 159 -27.41 -8.05 10.15
CA LEU A 159 -27.71 -6.90 11.03
C LEU A 159 -28.56 -7.31 12.24
N ALA A 160 -29.50 -8.23 12.07
CA ALA A 160 -30.30 -8.76 13.18
C ALA A 160 -29.48 -9.56 14.20
N SER A 161 -28.27 -10.01 13.84
CA SER A 161 -27.37 -10.80 14.71
C SER A 161 -26.42 -9.96 15.57
N VAL A 162 -26.40 -8.63 15.40
CA VAL A 162 -25.63 -7.70 16.23
C VAL A 162 -26.17 -7.70 17.67
N SER A 163 -25.33 -7.37 18.66
CA SER A 163 -25.69 -7.31 20.09
C SER A 163 -27.05 -6.61 20.30
N PRO A 164 -27.96 -7.18 21.10
CA PRO A 164 -29.25 -6.57 21.43
C PRO A 164 -29.11 -5.14 21.96
N THR A 165 -28.08 -4.86 22.76
CA THR A 165 -27.82 -3.52 23.29
C THR A 165 -27.53 -2.49 22.20
N LEU A 166 -26.80 -2.89 21.15
CA LEU A 166 -26.54 -2.01 20.01
C LEU A 166 -27.79 -1.83 19.14
N LEU A 167 -28.62 -2.86 19.01
CA LEU A 167 -29.90 -2.75 18.30
C LEU A 167 -30.86 -1.78 19.00
N ASP A 168 -30.88 -1.77 20.33
CA ASP A 168 -31.70 -0.83 21.10
C ASP A 168 -31.19 0.61 20.95
N VAL A 169 -29.86 0.82 21.00
CA VAL A 169 -29.26 2.13 20.69
C VAL A 169 -29.61 2.59 19.27
N TYR A 170 -29.58 1.68 18.29
CA TYR A 170 -29.99 2.01 16.92
C TYR A 170 -31.48 2.36 16.84
N ALA A 171 -32.34 1.67 17.60
CA ALA A 171 -33.77 1.98 17.67
C ALA A 171 -34.06 3.37 18.26
N GLU A 172 -33.19 3.85 19.14
CA GLU A 172 -33.28 5.18 19.77
C GLU A 172 -32.56 6.28 18.96
N ASP A 173 -32.24 6.03 17.68
CA ASP A 173 -31.47 6.93 16.80
C ASP A 173 -30.08 7.28 17.34
N GLY A 174 -29.52 6.45 18.23
CA GLY A 174 -28.20 6.65 18.85
C GLY A 174 -27.01 6.26 17.98
N MET A 175 -27.25 5.59 16.85
CA MET A 175 -26.24 5.28 15.82
C MET A 175 -26.86 5.26 14.42
N THR A 176 -26.04 5.41 13.38
CA THR A 176 -26.50 5.30 11.99
C THR A 176 -26.52 3.85 11.51
N LEU A 177 -27.22 3.58 10.39
CA LEU A 177 -27.23 2.25 9.77
C LEU A 177 -25.81 1.81 9.36
N ASP A 178 -25.00 2.72 8.82
CA ASP A 178 -23.63 2.41 8.39
C ASP A 178 -22.73 2.04 9.58
N GLN A 179 -22.96 2.64 10.75
CA GLN A 179 -22.26 2.27 11.99
C GLN A 179 -22.69 0.87 12.45
N LEU A 180 -23.98 0.57 12.41
CA LEU A 180 -24.50 -0.76 12.74
C LEU A 180 -23.95 -1.84 11.78
N MET A 181 -23.85 -1.53 10.48
CA MET A 181 -23.23 -2.41 9.49
C MET A 181 -21.76 -2.70 9.83
N ALA A 182 -21.00 -1.72 10.32
CA ALA A 182 -19.62 -1.95 10.75
C ALA A 182 -19.54 -2.87 11.99
N PHE A 183 -20.48 -2.79 12.93
CA PHE A 183 -20.53 -3.72 14.07
C PHE A 183 -20.85 -5.16 13.66
N ALA A 184 -21.58 -5.34 12.57
CA ALA A 184 -21.92 -6.64 12.03
C ALA A 184 -20.71 -7.40 11.45
N VAL A 185 -19.53 -6.78 11.35
CA VAL A 185 -18.29 -7.47 10.98
C VAL A 185 -17.94 -8.54 12.02
N SER A 186 -18.05 -8.23 13.32
CA SER A 186 -17.82 -9.21 14.40
C SER A 186 -19.13 -9.91 14.79
N GLY A 187 -19.06 -11.19 15.15
CA GLY A 187 -20.16 -11.93 15.80
C GLY A 187 -20.10 -11.91 17.34
N ASP A 188 -19.02 -11.37 17.91
CA ASP A 188 -18.79 -11.32 19.35
C ASP A 188 -19.50 -10.10 19.96
N HIS A 189 -20.58 -10.36 20.71
CA HIS A 189 -21.41 -9.32 21.34
C HIS A 189 -20.65 -8.55 22.43
N GLU A 190 -19.80 -9.21 23.21
CA GLU A 190 -19.00 -8.53 24.26
C GLU A 190 -18.00 -7.57 23.62
N ARG A 191 -17.30 -8.03 22.57
CA ARG A 191 -16.37 -7.19 21.81
C ARG A 191 -17.09 -6.01 21.16
N GLN A 192 -18.26 -6.23 20.57
CA GLN A 192 -19.09 -5.18 19.98
C GLN A 192 -19.46 -4.11 21.03
N GLU A 193 -19.92 -4.52 22.21
CA GLU A 193 -20.30 -3.62 23.30
C GLU A 193 -19.09 -2.86 23.86
N VAL A 194 -17.95 -3.52 24.06
CA VAL A 194 -16.70 -2.86 24.49
C VAL A 194 -16.24 -1.83 23.47
N VAL A 195 -16.26 -2.16 22.18
CA VAL A 195 -15.93 -1.22 21.11
C VAL A 195 -16.92 -0.08 21.09
N PHE A 196 -18.21 -0.33 21.29
CA PHE A 196 -19.23 0.72 21.35
C PHE A 196 -19.08 1.65 22.56
N GLU A 197 -18.74 1.14 23.74
CA GLU A 197 -18.43 1.98 24.91
C GLU A 197 -17.18 2.84 24.67
N ARG A 198 -16.13 2.27 24.06
CA ARG A 198 -14.98 3.05 23.60
C ARG A 198 -15.37 4.09 22.54
N LEU A 199 -16.28 3.74 21.63
CA LEU A 199 -16.80 4.61 20.58
C LEU A 199 -17.59 5.80 21.15
N LYS A 200 -18.33 5.60 22.26
CA LYS A 200 -19.05 6.69 22.96
C LYS A 200 -18.08 7.76 23.46
N ALA A 201 -16.95 7.33 24.03
CA ALA A 201 -15.90 8.22 24.53
C ALA A 201 -15.02 8.78 23.39
N SER A 202 -14.89 8.03 22.30
CA SER A 202 -14.19 8.47 21.10
C SER A 202 -14.92 9.65 20.49
N HIS A 203 -14.14 10.64 20.05
CA HIS A 203 -14.70 11.58 19.11
C HIS A 203 -15.05 10.82 17.84
N ASP A 204 -14.19 9.92 17.33
CA ASP A 204 -14.33 9.29 16.00
C ASP A 204 -15.24 8.08 16.01
N LYS A 205 -16.26 8.14 15.15
CA LYS A 205 -17.37 7.19 15.10
C LYS A 205 -17.67 6.70 13.69
N GLN A 206 -16.76 6.90 12.73
CA GLN A 206 -17.01 6.44 11.37
C GLN A 206 -16.99 4.90 11.30
N PRO A 207 -17.71 4.31 10.32
CA PRO A 207 -17.74 2.86 10.11
C PRO A 207 -16.35 2.22 10.02
N TYR A 208 -15.40 2.89 9.35
CA TYR A 208 -14.02 2.36 9.20
C TYR A 208 -13.30 2.21 10.56
N VAL A 209 -13.50 3.15 11.49
CA VAL A 209 -12.91 3.10 12.83
C VAL A 209 -13.48 1.94 13.64
N ILE A 210 -14.81 1.74 13.55
CA ILE A 210 -15.50 0.64 14.21
C ILE A 210 -14.94 -0.70 13.69
N ARG A 211 -14.82 -0.87 12.37
CA ARG A 211 -14.20 -2.08 11.78
C ARG A 211 -12.79 -2.29 12.30
N ARG A 212 -11.95 -1.25 12.23
CA ARG A 212 -10.56 -1.30 12.71
C ARG A 212 -10.46 -1.72 14.18
N MET A 213 -11.32 -1.19 15.06
CA MET A 213 -11.33 -1.55 16.48
C MET A 213 -11.82 -2.99 16.72
N LEU A 214 -12.80 -3.45 15.93
CA LEU A 214 -13.31 -4.81 16.00
C LEU A 214 -12.30 -5.84 15.49
N THR A 215 -11.52 -5.49 14.47
CA THR A 215 -10.46 -6.31 13.89
C THR A 215 -9.08 -5.99 14.46
N GLU A 216 -9.01 -5.19 15.54
CA GLU A 216 -7.74 -4.82 16.17
C GLU A 216 -7.11 -6.06 16.79
N GLY A 217 -5.94 -6.44 16.26
CA GLY A 217 -5.27 -7.68 16.63
C GLY A 217 -5.69 -8.89 15.79
N ALA A 218 -6.35 -8.72 14.64
CA ALA A 218 -6.54 -9.77 13.64
C ALA A 218 -5.60 -9.54 12.45
N VAL A 219 -5.17 -10.62 11.78
CA VAL A 219 -4.31 -10.55 10.59
C VAL A 219 -5.20 -10.48 9.34
N ARG A 220 -4.94 -9.54 8.43
CA ARG A 220 -5.68 -9.46 7.16
C ARG A 220 -5.27 -10.62 6.24
N ALA A 221 -6.20 -11.13 5.46
CA ALA A 221 -5.90 -12.18 4.46
C ALA A 221 -4.85 -11.72 3.42
N SER A 222 -4.73 -10.42 3.18
CA SER A 222 -3.70 -9.81 2.32
C SER A 222 -2.33 -9.63 2.98
N ASP A 223 -2.15 -9.98 4.26
CA ASP A 223 -0.83 -9.95 4.92
C ASP A 223 0.05 -11.07 4.34
N LYS A 224 1.34 -10.81 4.09
CA LYS A 224 2.25 -11.81 3.52
C LYS A 224 2.29 -13.12 4.32
N ARG A 225 2.11 -13.06 5.65
CA ARG A 225 1.98 -14.25 6.51
C ARG A 225 0.72 -15.06 6.21
N ALA A 226 -0.41 -14.38 6.00
CA ALA A 226 -1.68 -15.01 5.69
C ALA A 226 -1.69 -15.63 4.29
N LEU A 227 -1.06 -14.96 3.31
CA LEU A 227 -0.84 -15.48 1.96
C LEU A 227 0.09 -16.71 2.00
N PHE A 228 1.18 -16.64 2.77
CA PHE A 228 2.14 -17.75 2.90
C PHE A 228 1.52 -19.03 3.47
N ILE A 229 0.66 -18.95 4.49
CA ILE A 229 -0.01 -20.14 5.04
C ILE A 229 -1.26 -20.53 4.25
N GLY A 230 -1.93 -19.57 3.62
CA GLY A 230 -3.22 -19.74 2.93
C GLY A 230 -4.43 -19.73 3.89
N VAL A 231 -5.51 -19.07 3.47
CA VAL A 231 -6.75 -18.93 4.25
C VAL A 231 -7.44 -20.28 4.48
N ASP A 232 -7.41 -21.17 3.49
CA ASP A 232 -8.05 -22.48 3.58
C ASP A 232 -7.32 -23.40 4.57
N ALA A 233 -5.98 -23.38 4.57
CA ALA A 233 -5.18 -24.15 5.52
C ALA A 233 -5.40 -23.64 6.95
N TYR A 234 -5.43 -22.32 7.16
CA TYR A 234 -5.74 -21.71 8.45
C TYR A 234 -7.14 -22.12 8.94
N THR A 235 -8.14 -22.14 8.05
CA THR A 235 -9.50 -22.59 8.39
C THR A 235 -9.54 -24.08 8.73
N ALA A 236 -8.82 -24.92 7.98
CA ALA A 236 -8.71 -26.35 8.25
C ALA A 236 -8.00 -26.66 9.58
N ALA A 237 -7.09 -25.80 10.02
CA ALA A 237 -6.43 -25.87 11.33
C ALA A 237 -7.33 -25.41 12.49
N GLY A 238 -8.59 -25.05 12.21
CA GLY A 238 -9.56 -24.57 13.20
C GLY A 238 -9.56 -23.06 13.40
N GLY A 239 -8.80 -22.33 12.58
CA GLY A 239 -8.76 -20.88 12.57
C GLY A 239 -10.10 -20.26 12.15
N THR A 240 -10.49 -19.18 12.81
CA THR A 240 -11.70 -18.43 12.46
C THR A 240 -11.36 -17.24 11.58
N VAL A 241 -12.01 -17.16 10.42
CA VAL A 241 -11.91 -16.03 9.49
C VAL A 241 -13.16 -15.18 9.61
N LEU A 242 -12.97 -13.92 9.96
CA LEU A 242 -14.01 -12.92 9.98
C LEU A 242 -14.18 -12.33 8.57
N ARG A 243 -15.40 -12.31 8.05
CA ARG A 243 -15.70 -11.71 6.74
C ARG A 243 -16.70 -10.58 6.86
N ASP A 244 -16.44 -9.47 6.19
CA ASP A 244 -17.37 -8.34 6.10
C ASP A 244 -18.32 -8.55 4.91
N LEU A 245 -19.61 -8.80 5.20
CA LEU A 245 -20.63 -9.01 4.16
C LEU A 245 -21.04 -7.70 3.45
N PHE A 246 -20.62 -6.55 3.97
CA PHE A 246 -21.04 -5.23 3.49
C PHE A 246 -19.96 -4.48 2.70
N GLN A 247 -18.72 -4.99 2.65
CA GLN A 247 -17.62 -4.44 1.85
C GLN A 247 -16.82 -5.57 1.19
N GLY A 248 -16.12 -5.28 0.08
CA GLY A 248 -15.09 -6.20 -0.44
C GLY A 248 -13.97 -6.28 0.59
N ASP A 249 -13.80 -7.43 1.24
CA ASP A 249 -12.97 -7.59 2.43
C ASP A 249 -11.61 -8.25 2.15
N ASP A 250 -11.21 -8.32 0.87
CA ASP A 250 -9.94 -8.85 0.40
C ASP A 250 -9.57 -10.21 1.03
N GLY A 251 -10.57 -11.07 1.27
CA GLY A 251 -10.40 -12.41 1.85
C GLY A 251 -10.66 -12.50 3.37
N GLY A 252 -10.86 -11.38 4.06
CA GLY A 252 -11.27 -11.30 5.47
C GLY A 252 -10.12 -11.13 6.47
N TRP A 253 -10.43 -11.34 7.75
CA TRP A 253 -9.48 -11.20 8.88
C TRP A 253 -9.37 -12.50 9.68
N MET A 254 -8.15 -13.03 9.80
CA MET A 254 -7.80 -14.15 10.66
C MET A 254 -7.75 -13.70 12.12
N GLN A 255 -8.67 -14.21 12.95
CA GLN A 255 -8.81 -13.77 14.34
C GLN A 255 -7.75 -14.33 15.28
N ASP A 256 -7.23 -15.52 15.02
CA ASP A 256 -6.25 -16.19 15.87
C ASP A 256 -4.83 -15.92 15.37
N VAL A 257 -4.25 -14.82 15.85
CA VAL A 257 -2.87 -14.44 15.50
C VAL A 257 -1.86 -15.45 16.01
N ALA A 258 -2.12 -16.07 17.17
CA ALA A 258 -1.21 -17.07 17.71
C ALA A 258 -1.17 -18.31 16.80
N LEU A 259 -2.31 -18.72 16.26
CA LEU A 259 -2.38 -19.78 15.26
C LEU A 259 -1.71 -19.35 13.95
N VAL A 260 -1.89 -18.11 13.48
CA VAL A 260 -1.17 -17.60 12.29
C VAL A 260 0.34 -17.66 12.50
N ASP A 261 0.84 -17.09 13.61
CA ASP A 261 2.27 -17.06 13.92
C ASP A 261 2.83 -18.49 14.10
N GLN A 262 2.06 -19.39 14.71
CA GLN A 262 2.44 -20.80 14.84
C GLN A 262 2.51 -21.48 13.46
N MET A 263 1.49 -21.36 12.62
CA MET A 263 1.47 -21.98 11.28
C MET A 263 2.56 -21.42 10.38
N VAL A 264 2.83 -20.11 10.46
CA VAL A 264 3.95 -19.48 9.76
C VAL A 264 5.27 -20.07 10.23
N ALA A 265 5.48 -20.17 11.55
CA ALA A 265 6.70 -20.73 12.12
C ALA A 265 6.87 -22.21 11.73
N ASP A 266 5.81 -23.01 11.82
CA ASP A 266 5.83 -24.44 11.47
C ASP A 266 6.12 -24.64 9.98
N LYS A 267 5.49 -23.85 9.10
CA LYS A 267 5.74 -23.90 7.65
C LYS A 267 7.14 -23.41 7.31
N LEU A 268 7.58 -22.26 7.82
CA LEU A 268 8.95 -21.77 7.62
C LEU A 268 9.99 -22.77 8.13
N LYS A 269 9.73 -23.42 9.26
CA LYS A 269 10.62 -24.45 9.80
C LYS A 269 10.72 -25.65 8.85
N ALA A 270 9.59 -26.18 8.37
CA ALA A 270 9.58 -27.31 7.43
C ALA A 270 10.33 -26.99 6.13
N GLU A 271 10.09 -25.81 5.56
CA GLU A 271 10.82 -25.34 4.37
C GLU A 271 12.32 -25.16 4.68
N SER A 272 12.66 -24.58 5.84
CA SER A 272 14.05 -24.39 6.25
C SER A 272 14.80 -25.69 6.49
N GLU A 273 14.14 -26.75 6.98
CA GLU A 273 14.74 -28.08 7.17
C GLU A 273 15.07 -28.72 5.82
N THR A 274 14.22 -28.49 4.81
CA THR A 274 14.46 -28.91 3.42
C THR A 274 15.68 -28.20 2.84
N ILE A 275 15.81 -26.89 3.10
CA ILE A 275 16.96 -26.11 2.62
C ILE A 275 18.24 -26.43 3.41
N ALA A 276 18.15 -26.67 4.71
CA ALA A 276 19.31 -27.06 5.54
C ALA A 276 19.89 -28.41 5.09
N ALA A 277 19.07 -29.31 4.53
CA ALA A 277 19.52 -30.57 3.95
C ALA A 277 20.43 -30.37 2.70
N GLU A 278 20.49 -29.18 2.12
CA GLU A 278 21.44 -28.82 1.06
C GLU A 278 22.90 -28.75 1.56
N GLY A 279 23.13 -28.69 2.88
CA GLY A 279 24.47 -28.78 3.50
C GLY A 279 25.06 -27.46 4.00
N TRP A 280 24.27 -26.38 4.03
CA TRP A 280 24.70 -25.04 4.49
C TRP A 280 25.18 -25.06 5.95
N LYS A 281 26.20 -24.26 6.27
CA LYS A 281 26.77 -24.12 7.63
C LYS A 281 25.75 -23.62 8.64
N TRP A 282 24.94 -22.65 8.24
CA TRP A 282 23.91 -22.05 9.07
C TRP A 282 22.69 -21.68 8.23
N THR A 283 21.53 -21.66 8.89
CA THR A 283 20.26 -21.24 8.30
C THR A 283 19.60 -20.28 9.26
N GLU A 284 19.30 -19.07 8.81
CA GLU A 284 18.61 -18.06 9.60
C GLU A 284 17.21 -17.87 9.03
N VAL A 285 16.20 -18.00 9.88
CA VAL A 285 14.80 -18.07 9.49
C VAL A 285 14.02 -17.00 10.23
N ALA A 286 13.33 -16.13 9.50
CA ALA A 286 12.45 -15.12 10.06
C ALA A 286 11.34 -14.78 9.07
N PRO A 287 10.12 -14.42 9.52
CA PRO A 287 9.06 -13.96 8.61
C PRO A 287 9.47 -12.72 7.79
N ASP A 288 10.36 -11.89 8.33
CA ASP A 288 10.90 -10.69 7.70
C ASP A 288 12.30 -10.37 8.23
N PHE A 289 13.16 -9.83 7.38
CA PHE A 289 14.48 -9.33 7.74
C PHE A 289 14.59 -7.82 7.53
N ALA A 290 15.35 -7.16 8.40
CA ALA A 290 15.64 -5.74 8.24
C ALA A 290 16.42 -5.49 6.94
N TYR A 291 16.21 -4.33 6.31
CA TYR A 291 17.02 -3.90 5.19
C TYR A 291 18.50 -3.84 5.60
N GLY A 292 19.35 -4.42 4.76
CA GLY A 292 20.80 -4.50 5.01
C GLY A 292 21.23 -5.62 5.94
N HIS A 293 20.38 -6.61 6.25
CA HIS A 293 20.74 -7.77 7.08
C HIS A 293 21.93 -8.58 6.51
N ALA A 294 22.11 -8.57 5.19
CA ALA A 294 23.24 -9.20 4.51
C ALA A 294 24.49 -8.29 4.39
N PHE A 295 24.45 -7.04 4.85
CA PHE A 295 25.59 -6.13 4.73
C PHE A 295 26.79 -6.64 5.54
N GLY A 296 27.95 -6.71 4.88
CA GLY A 296 29.19 -7.22 5.47
C GLY A 296 29.36 -8.74 5.35
N LEU A 297 28.42 -9.46 4.73
CA LEU A 297 28.55 -10.88 4.40
C LEU A 297 29.03 -11.04 2.96
N ARG A 298 29.93 -11.98 2.69
CA ARG A 298 30.33 -12.31 1.31
C ARG A 298 29.28 -13.23 0.69
N GLN A 299 28.82 -12.90 -0.51
CA GLN A 299 27.95 -13.77 -1.28
C GLN A 299 28.79 -14.69 -2.18
N LEU A 300 28.63 -16.01 -2.01
CA LEU A 300 29.16 -17.02 -2.92
C LEU A 300 28.52 -16.87 -4.29
N ARG A 301 29.28 -17.22 -5.32
CA ARG A 301 28.75 -17.27 -6.69
C ARG A 301 28.42 -18.70 -7.04
N GLY A 302 27.13 -18.98 -7.13
CA GLY A 302 26.68 -20.21 -7.76
C GLY A 302 26.61 -20.09 -9.28
N GLU A 303 26.64 -21.22 -9.95
CA GLU A 303 26.50 -21.33 -11.39
C GLU A 303 25.05 -21.68 -11.73
N ILE A 304 24.48 -20.96 -12.68
CA ILE A 304 23.14 -21.25 -13.19
C ILE A 304 23.25 -22.45 -14.13
N VAL A 305 22.49 -23.51 -13.85
CA VAL A 305 22.48 -24.71 -14.70
C VAL A 305 21.89 -24.34 -16.07
N THR A 306 22.70 -24.45 -17.13
CA THR A 306 22.25 -24.23 -18.51
C THR A 306 21.16 -25.22 -18.90
N LEU A 307 20.24 -24.80 -19.76
CA LEU A 307 19.24 -25.69 -20.34
C LEU A 307 19.94 -26.80 -21.12
N THR A 308 19.50 -28.04 -20.91
CA THR A 308 19.88 -29.14 -21.79
C THR A 308 19.23 -28.94 -23.16
N ALA A 309 19.79 -29.54 -24.21
CA ALA A 309 19.23 -29.44 -25.57
C ALA A 309 17.76 -29.91 -25.65
N GLU A 310 17.35 -30.86 -24.79
CA GLU A 310 15.96 -31.32 -24.68
C GLU A 310 15.06 -30.27 -24.03
N GLU A 311 15.51 -29.62 -22.95
CA GLU A 311 14.79 -28.53 -22.28
C GLU A 311 14.71 -27.28 -23.18
N GLU A 312 15.75 -26.96 -23.95
CA GLU A 312 15.72 -25.87 -24.93
C GLU A 312 14.70 -26.13 -26.03
N ALA A 313 14.64 -27.36 -26.54
CA ALA A 313 13.65 -27.77 -27.54
C ALA A 313 12.22 -27.69 -26.97
N ALA A 314 12.03 -28.11 -25.72
CA ALA A 314 10.75 -28.01 -25.02
C ALA A 314 10.32 -26.55 -24.81
N ARG A 315 11.22 -25.68 -24.32
CA ARG A 315 10.96 -24.23 -24.18
C ARG A 315 10.56 -23.61 -25.52
N ASN A 316 11.32 -23.88 -26.58
CA ASN A 316 11.04 -23.32 -27.90
C ASN A 316 9.67 -23.79 -28.44
N ALA A 317 9.28 -25.03 -28.14
CA ALA A 317 7.96 -25.55 -28.52
C ALA A 317 6.83 -24.87 -27.73
N LEU A 318 7.00 -24.70 -26.42
CA LEU A 318 6.04 -24.00 -25.56
C LEU A 318 5.89 -22.52 -25.94
N GLN A 319 7.00 -21.83 -26.21
CA GLN A 319 6.98 -20.45 -26.68
C GLN A 319 6.27 -20.30 -28.03
N ALA A 320 6.55 -21.21 -28.97
CA ALA A 320 5.87 -21.19 -30.27
C ALA A 320 4.36 -21.43 -30.15
N GLU A 321 3.92 -22.28 -29.21
CA GLU A 321 2.50 -22.49 -28.91
C GLU A 321 1.86 -21.24 -28.27
N PHE A 322 2.57 -20.60 -27.33
CA PHE A 322 2.14 -19.37 -26.67
C PHE A 322 1.97 -18.22 -27.67
N ASP A 323 2.98 -18.00 -28.52
CA ASP A 323 2.97 -16.96 -29.55
C ASP A 323 1.82 -17.21 -30.55
N GLN A 324 1.61 -18.46 -30.96
CA GLN A 324 0.54 -18.83 -31.89
C GLN A 324 -0.85 -18.61 -31.29
N LEU A 325 -1.07 -18.94 -30.02
CA LEU A 325 -2.34 -18.70 -29.33
C LEU A 325 -2.57 -17.20 -29.12
N SER A 326 -1.54 -16.45 -28.72
CA SER A 326 -1.61 -15.01 -28.53
C SER A 326 -1.92 -14.27 -29.84
N GLU A 327 -1.24 -14.61 -30.94
CA GLU A 327 -1.47 -13.97 -32.25
C GLU A 327 -2.86 -14.28 -32.81
N LYS A 328 -3.32 -15.53 -32.66
CA LYS A 328 -4.64 -15.96 -33.14
C LYS A 328 -5.80 -15.25 -32.42
N HIS A 329 -5.57 -14.77 -31.21
CA HIS A 329 -6.56 -14.11 -30.36
C HIS A 329 -6.26 -12.63 -30.09
N ALA A 330 -5.33 -12.02 -30.84
CA ALA A 330 -4.90 -10.64 -30.65
C ALA A 330 -6.01 -9.59 -30.87
N ASP A 331 -6.99 -9.89 -31.72
CA ASP A 331 -8.13 -8.99 -32.05
C ASP A 331 -9.40 -9.30 -31.24
N ALA A 332 -9.34 -10.23 -30.27
CA ALA A 332 -10.51 -10.61 -29.46
C ALA A 332 -10.67 -9.66 -28.26
N ASP A 333 -11.88 -9.10 -28.09
CA ASP A 333 -12.19 -8.24 -26.93
C ASP A 333 -12.20 -9.02 -25.60
N GLU A 334 -12.40 -10.35 -25.63
CA GLU A 334 -12.38 -11.25 -24.47
C GLU A 334 -11.90 -12.64 -24.94
N LEU A 335 -10.97 -13.26 -24.21
CA LEU A 335 -10.44 -14.57 -24.54
C LEU A 335 -11.44 -15.67 -24.17
N PRO A 336 -11.62 -16.73 -24.98
CA PRO A 336 -12.34 -17.92 -24.54
C PRO A 336 -11.65 -18.54 -23.32
N ASP A 337 -12.42 -18.96 -22.31
CA ASP A 337 -11.91 -19.54 -21.05
C ASP A 337 -10.86 -20.65 -21.27
N GLU A 338 -11.07 -21.53 -22.25
CA GLU A 338 -10.13 -22.62 -22.59
C GLU A 338 -8.78 -22.11 -23.13
N VAL A 339 -8.75 -20.94 -23.77
CA VAL A 339 -7.54 -20.30 -24.31
C VAL A 339 -6.79 -19.56 -23.20
N ASP A 340 -7.52 -18.89 -22.30
CA ASP A 340 -6.96 -18.20 -21.14
C ASP A 340 -6.29 -19.19 -20.17
N GLU A 341 -6.96 -20.31 -19.87
CA GLU A 341 -6.38 -21.41 -19.10
C GLU A 341 -5.12 -21.97 -19.77
N ARG A 342 -5.14 -22.16 -21.09
CA ARG A 342 -4.00 -22.71 -21.83
C ARG A 342 -2.81 -21.75 -21.88
N LEU A 343 -3.04 -20.45 -22.03
CA LEU A 343 -1.97 -19.43 -21.97
C LEU A 343 -1.34 -19.39 -20.58
N SER A 344 -2.15 -19.45 -19.52
CA SER A 344 -1.67 -19.51 -18.14
C SER A 344 -0.81 -20.75 -17.86
N GLU A 345 -1.20 -21.92 -18.39
CA GLU A 345 -0.40 -23.15 -18.31
C GLU A 345 0.95 -23.01 -19.03
N LEU A 346 0.95 -22.38 -20.22
CA LEU A 346 2.16 -22.18 -21.01
C LEU A 346 3.12 -21.18 -20.36
N GLU A 347 2.61 -20.08 -19.80
CA GLU A 347 3.41 -19.12 -19.02
C GLU A 347 4.05 -19.80 -17.81
N THR A 348 3.27 -20.56 -17.04
CA THR A 348 3.77 -21.31 -15.88
C THR A 348 4.87 -22.30 -16.28
N ALA A 349 4.69 -23.00 -17.41
CA ALA A 349 5.67 -23.96 -17.91
C ALA A 349 6.95 -23.30 -18.44
N LEU A 350 6.83 -22.15 -19.12
CA LEU A 350 7.96 -21.35 -19.58
C LEU A 350 8.74 -20.78 -18.40
N GLU A 351 8.05 -20.19 -17.42
CA GLU A 351 8.67 -19.64 -16.22
C GLU A 351 9.39 -20.73 -15.42
N GLY A 352 8.84 -21.94 -15.32
CA GLY A 352 9.51 -23.09 -14.71
C GLY A 352 10.80 -23.52 -15.41
N LEU A 353 10.91 -23.30 -16.73
CA LEU A 353 12.14 -23.56 -17.49
C LEU A 353 13.14 -22.40 -17.41
N GLU A 354 12.66 -21.17 -17.22
CA GLU A 354 13.50 -19.97 -17.12
C GLU A 354 14.05 -19.75 -15.69
N SER A 355 13.29 -20.15 -14.66
CA SER A 355 13.68 -20.12 -13.25
C SER A 355 14.65 -21.27 -12.92
N ARG A 356 15.93 -21.09 -13.28
CA ARG A 356 16.97 -22.11 -13.12
C ARG A 356 17.58 -22.09 -11.71
N PRO A 357 17.77 -23.27 -11.07
CA PRO A 357 18.43 -23.34 -9.78
C PRO A 357 19.90 -22.93 -9.91
N VAL A 358 20.34 -22.11 -8.95
CA VAL A 358 21.74 -21.73 -8.79
C VAL A 358 22.44 -22.83 -7.99
N VAL A 359 23.46 -23.46 -8.58
CA VAL A 359 24.24 -24.52 -7.93
C VAL A 359 25.53 -23.94 -7.39
N PHE A 360 25.79 -24.16 -6.10
CA PHE A 360 27.01 -23.72 -5.43
C PHE A 360 28.00 -24.88 -5.34
N ASP A 361 29.29 -24.56 -5.31
CA ASP A 361 30.33 -25.59 -5.10
C ASP A 361 30.12 -26.23 -3.71
N PRO A 362 29.96 -27.57 -3.63
CA PRO A 362 29.82 -28.29 -2.37
C PRO A 362 30.91 -27.98 -1.33
N ALA A 363 32.12 -27.65 -1.77
CA ALA A 363 33.21 -27.25 -0.89
C ALA A 363 33.01 -25.86 -0.26
N GLU A 364 32.19 -25.00 -0.88
CA GLU A 364 31.87 -23.67 -0.36
C GLU A 364 30.56 -23.65 0.45
N ILE A 365 29.62 -24.53 0.15
CA ILE A 365 28.33 -24.63 0.88
C ILE A 365 28.56 -24.85 2.38
N VAL A 366 29.57 -25.64 2.77
CA VAL A 366 29.89 -25.95 4.17
C VAL A 366 30.40 -24.76 4.99
N ARG A 367 30.71 -23.61 4.36
CA ARG A 367 31.12 -22.36 5.02
C ARG A 367 30.10 -21.22 4.86
N ALA A 368 29.15 -21.38 3.95
CA ALA A 368 28.10 -20.40 3.71
C ALA A 368 26.80 -20.76 4.40
N GLY A 369 25.91 -19.80 4.52
CA GLY A 369 24.57 -19.98 5.02
C GLY A 369 23.50 -19.35 4.15
N VAL A 370 22.29 -19.44 4.68
CA VAL A 370 21.04 -19.11 4.00
C VAL A 370 20.16 -18.26 4.90
N PHE A 371 19.53 -17.24 4.31
CA PHE A 371 18.37 -16.57 4.89
C PHE A 371 17.08 -17.12 4.28
N VAL A 372 16.12 -17.50 5.12
CA VAL A 372 14.78 -17.94 4.70
C VAL A 372 13.74 -16.97 5.27
N SER A 373 12.94 -16.37 4.39
CA SER A 373 11.90 -15.41 4.76
C SER A 373 10.68 -15.47 3.85
N ILE A 374 9.70 -14.62 4.11
CA ILE A 374 8.48 -14.51 3.33
C ILE A 374 8.56 -13.25 2.46
N GLY A 375 8.41 -13.43 1.16
CA GLY A 375 8.33 -12.34 0.18
C GLY A 375 7.04 -11.52 0.30
N ALA A 376 6.95 -10.46 -0.49
CA ALA A 376 5.86 -9.49 -0.36
C ALA A 376 4.48 -10.08 -0.71
N GLU A 377 4.45 -11.08 -1.58
CA GLU A 377 3.23 -11.73 -2.08
C GLU A 377 2.93 -13.04 -1.33
N GLY A 378 3.69 -13.34 -0.27
CA GLY A 378 3.54 -14.56 0.53
C GLY A 378 4.28 -15.77 -0.02
N GLU A 379 5.20 -15.58 -0.96
CA GLU A 379 6.09 -16.60 -1.50
C GLU A 379 7.30 -16.86 -0.58
N LEU A 380 7.87 -18.06 -0.66
CA LEU A 380 9.08 -18.40 0.09
C LEU A 380 10.30 -17.71 -0.55
N ARG A 381 10.94 -16.82 0.19
CA ARG A 381 12.15 -16.12 -0.23
C ARG A 381 13.37 -16.76 0.41
N VAL A 382 14.27 -17.29 -0.43
CA VAL A 382 15.48 -18.00 0.03
C VAL A 382 16.72 -17.33 -0.57
N GLU A 383 17.50 -16.67 0.28
CA GLU A 383 18.74 -16.01 -0.12
C GLU A 383 19.92 -16.91 0.27
N ARG A 384 20.56 -17.55 -0.73
CA ARG A 384 21.65 -18.53 -0.56
C ARG A 384 23.03 -17.91 -0.70
N GLY A 385 24.01 -18.56 -0.07
CA GLY A 385 25.42 -18.32 -0.34
C GLY A 385 26.06 -17.24 0.53
N TYR A 386 25.60 -16.97 1.74
CA TYR A 386 26.21 -15.91 2.57
C TYR A 386 27.27 -16.48 3.52
N VAL A 387 28.51 -16.03 3.41
CA VAL A 387 29.60 -16.41 4.30
C VAL A 387 29.79 -15.31 5.35
N ARG A 388 29.81 -15.72 6.63
CA ARG A 388 30.12 -14.81 7.74
C ARG A 388 31.64 -14.62 7.87
N PRO A 389 32.11 -13.46 8.36
CA PRO A 389 33.56 -13.22 8.53
C PRO A 389 34.29 -14.31 9.31
N GLU A 390 33.65 -14.87 10.35
CA GLU A 390 34.20 -15.96 11.16
C GLU A 390 34.21 -17.34 10.47
N ASP A 391 33.53 -17.49 9.34
CA ASP A 391 33.34 -18.77 8.65
C ASP A 391 34.25 -18.93 7.42
N GLU A 392 35.04 -17.91 7.08
CA GLU A 392 36.02 -17.94 5.99
C GLU A 392 37.23 -18.82 6.35
N PRO A 393 37.87 -19.49 5.37
CA PRO A 393 39.13 -20.17 5.62
C PRO A 393 40.17 -19.13 6.04
N SER A 394 40.85 -19.35 7.18
CA SER A 394 42.04 -18.57 7.49
C SER A 394 43.01 -18.70 6.33
N ALA A 395 43.50 -17.58 5.81
CA ALA A 395 44.61 -17.60 4.86
C ALA A 395 45.73 -18.41 5.53
N GLU A 396 46.06 -19.58 4.96
CA GLU A 396 47.25 -20.28 5.41
C GLU A 396 48.41 -19.30 5.20
N PRO A 397 49.16 -18.94 6.24
CA PRO A 397 50.39 -18.21 6.03
C PRO A 397 51.24 -19.08 5.11
N GLU A 398 51.88 -18.47 4.11
CA GLU A 398 52.90 -19.19 3.34
C GLU A 398 53.82 -19.93 4.33
N PRO A 399 54.19 -21.19 4.05
CA PRO A 399 54.95 -22.00 4.98
C PRO A 399 56.35 -21.40 5.16
N GLY A 400 56.47 -20.56 6.17
CA GLY A 400 57.69 -19.83 6.49
C GLY A 400 57.38 -18.48 7.13
N LEU A 401 56.97 -18.51 8.40
CA LEU A 401 57.49 -17.67 9.49
C LEU A 401 56.66 -17.96 10.74
N ALA A 402 57.27 -18.68 11.68
CA ALA A 402 56.69 -19.05 12.95
C ALA A 402 56.44 -17.82 13.84
N GLU A 403 55.36 -17.93 14.60
CA GLU A 403 54.81 -17.00 15.58
C GLU A 403 55.82 -16.55 16.66
N GLU A 404 55.66 -15.31 17.13
CA GLU A 404 55.76 -15.02 18.57
C GLU A 404 54.69 -13.99 18.96
N ASP A 405 53.98 -14.33 20.03
CA ASP A 405 52.74 -13.75 20.57
C ASP A 405 52.80 -12.26 20.99
N GLY A 406 51.64 -11.60 20.91
CA GLY A 406 51.36 -10.34 21.63
C GLY A 406 49.93 -9.84 21.47
N GLU A 407 49.14 -9.95 22.55
CA GLU A 407 47.70 -9.71 22.67
C GLU A 407 47.15 -8.36 22.19
N ALA A 408 45.86 -8.39 21.86
CA ALA A 408 45.03 -7.29 21.38
C ALA A 408 44.83 -6.13 22.39
N GLU A 409 44.90 -4.88 21.90
CA GLU A 409 43.99 -3.82 22.33
C GLU A 409 43.86 -2.71 21.27
N ARG A 410 42.62 -2.51 20.77
CA ARG A 410 42.20 -1.33 19.99
C ARG A 410 41.98 -0.15 20.95
N ALA A 411 42.75 0.94 20.82
CA ALA A 411 42.34 2.26 21.31
C ALA A 411 43.03 3.42 20.57
N LYS A 412 42.33 4.56 20.54
CA LYS A 412 42.50 5.75 19.67
C LYS A 412 43.73 6.64 19.96
N ALA A 413 44.24 7.24 18.89
CA ALA A 413 44.71 8.62 18.67
C ALA A 413 45.59 9.39 19.71
N ALA A 414 46.67 9.96 19.14
CA ALA A 414 47.40 11.19 19.46
C ALA A 414 48.38 11.21 20.66
N SER A 415 49.68 11.35 20.37
CA SER A 415 50.50 12.53 20.73
C SER A 415 51.98 12.35 20.39
N TYR A 416 52.63 13.47 20.06
CA TYR A 416 54.08 13.66 19.93
C TYR A 416 54.79 13.44 21.28
N GLU A 417 55.97 12.82 21.28
CA GLU A 417 57.27 13.42 21.68
C GLU A 417 58.36 12.35 21.81
N GLY A 418 59.60 12.76 21.49
CA GLY A 418 60.77 11.90 21.39
C GLY A 418 61.35 11.41 22.72
N GLY A 419 62.25 10.44 22.60
CA GLY A 419 63.07 9.95 23.69
C GLY A 419 64.08 8.92 23.21
N GLU A 420 65.28 9.38 22.90
CA GLU A 420 66.47 8.53 22.71
C GLU A 420 66.72 7.67 23.96
N ARG A 421 66.91 6.36 23.79
CA ARG A 421 67.72 5.54 24.72
C ARG A 421 68.51 4.47 23.97
N ASN A 422 69.83 4.60 24.08
CA ASN A 422 70.85 3.58 23.84
C ASN A 422 70.51 2.26 24.53
N VAL A 423 70.68 1.14 23.83
CA VAL A 423 71.13 -0.12 24.44
C VAL A 423 72.25 -0.69 23.59
N SER A 424 73.30 -1.06 24.33
CA SER A 424 74.63 -1.48 23.92
C SER A 424 74.66 -2.80 23.14
N VAL A 425 75.62 -2.88 22.22
CA VAL A 425 76.03 -4.09 21.49
C VAL A 425 77.02 -4.89 22.32
N GLU A 426 76.97 -6.23 22.26
CA GLU A 426 78.08 -7.18 21.97
C GLU A 426 77.83 -8.62 22.54
N PRO A 427 78.50 -9.69 22.04
CA PRO A 427 78.35 -10.26 20.70
C PRO A 427 78.32 -11.81 20.72
N GLY A 428 78.16 -12.44 19.56
CA GLY A 428 78.72 -13.79 19.33
C GLY A 428 77.73 -14.84 18.86
N ALA A 429 77.83 -15.20 17.58
CA ALA A 429 78.32 -16.51 17.17
C ALA A 429 78.44 -16.51 15.64
N GLU A 430 79.60 -16.95 15.17
CA GLU A 430 79.94 -17.16 13.77
C GLU A 430 78.99 -18.19 13.15
N GLN A 431 78.43 -17.89 11.98
CA GLN A 431 77.92 -18.90 11.04
C GLN A 431 78.17 -18.44 9.61
N GLU A 432 79.14 -19.14 9.02
CA GLU A 432 79.32 -19.57 7.63
C GLU A 432 78.73 -18.68 6.52
N GLU A 433 79.65 -18.19 5.68
CA GLU A 433 79.43 -17.47 4.43
C GLU A 433 78.58 -18.31 3.47
N ASP A 434 77.28 -18.05 3.45
CA ASP A 434 76.45 -18.28 2.26
C ASP A 434 76.65 -17.06 1.35
N GLU A 435 77.08 -17.26 0.09
CA GLU A 435 77.19 -16.20 -0.93
C GLU A 435 75.79 -15.72 -1.38
N GLY A 436 74.96 -15.30 -0.43
CA GLY A 436 73.74 -14.55 -0.60
C GLY A 436 73.90 -13.17 0.05
N LEU A 437 73.40 -12.12 -0.60
CA LEU A 437 73.35 -10.79 0.02
C LEU A 437 72.60 -10.90 1.35
N SER A 438 73.20 -10.42 2.44
CA SER A 438 72.52 -10.37 3.73
C SER A 438 71.18 -9.65 3.57
N PRO A 439 70.08 -10.18 4.15
CA PRO A 439 68.77 -9.55 4.03
C PRO A 439 68.82 -8.12 4.57
N ILE A 440 68.14 -7.22 3.87
CA ILE A 440 68.02 -5.81 4.27
C ILE A 440 67.34 -5.78 5.64
N SER A 441 67.87 -5.02 6.60
CA SER A 441 67.26 -4.92 7.93
C SER A 441 65.86 -4.33 7.87
N ASP A 442 64.95 -4.76 8.75
CA ASP A 442 63.55 -4.30 8.77
C ASP A 442 63.42 -2.78 8.89
N ARG A 443 64.32 -2.16 9.66
CA ARG A 443 64.40 -0.70 9.77
C ARG A 443 64.78 -0.06 8.44
N LEU A 444 65.80 -0.57 7.77
CA LEU A 444 66.23 -0.04 6.47
C LEU A 444 65.16 -0.31 5.40
N MET A 445 64.51 -1.47 5.42
CA MET A 445 63.35 -1.76 4.57
C MET A 445 62.24 -0.75 4.80
N THR A 446 61.87 -0.46 6.05
CA THR A 446 60.85 0.54 6.39
C THR A 446 61.22 1.94 5.90
N GLU A 447 62.48 2.36 6.07
CA GLU A 447 62.97 3.65 5.58
C GLU A 447 62.91 3.72 4.04
N LEU A 448 63.32 2.66 3.34
CA LEU A 448 63.29 2.56 1.87
C LEU A 448 61.86 2.49 1.32
N THR A 449 60.97 1.70 1.94
CA THR A 449 59.56 1.61 1.52
C THR A 449 58.81 2.90 1.84
N THR A 450 59.18 3.65 2.89
CA THR A 450 58.64 4.99 3.14
C THR A 450 58.96 5.94 1.98
N HIS A 451 60.21 5.95 1.49
CA HIS A 451 60.59 6.75 0.31
C HIS A 451 59.87 6.28 -0.95
N ARG A 452 59.75 4.96 -1.15
CA ARG A 452 58.98 4.37 -2.26
C ARG A 452 57.52 4.80 -2.22
N THR A 453 56.89 4.79 -1.04
CA THR A 453 55.50 5.22 -0.84
C THR A 453 55.35 6.71 -1.16
N LEU A 454 56.28 7.57 -0.74
CA LEU A 454 56.24 8.99 -1.08
C LEU A 454 56.37 9.22 -2.60
N GLY A 455 57.29 8.51 -3.26
CA GLY A 455 57.43 8.54 -4.71
C GLY A 455 56.20 8.04 -5.45
N LEU A 456 55.58 6.95 -4.96
CA LEU A 456 54.35 6.40 -5.52
C LEU A 456 53.17 7.36 -5.36
N ARG A 457 53.04 8.04 -4.21
CA ARG A 457 52.03 9.08 -3.99
C ARG A 457 52.16 10.23 -4.99
N HIS A 458 53.39 10.69 -5.27
CA HIS A 458 53.62 11.73 -6.28
C HIS A 458 53.29 11.23 -7.69
N ALA A 459 53.82 10.08 -8.09
CA ALA A 459 53.62 9.52 -9.43
C ALA A 459 52.14 9.18 -9.73
N LEU A 460 51.41 8.67 -8.73
CA LEU A 460 49.98 8.40 -8.83
C LEU A 460 49.16 9.71 -8.90
N GLY A 461 49.55 10.73 -8.13
CA GLY A 461 48.91 12.05 -8.15
C GLY A 461 48.97 12.77 -9.50
N GLU A 462 49.99 12.47 -10.31
CA GLU A 462 50.16 12.99 -11.68
C GLU A 462 49.38 12.17 -12.73
N GLN A 463 48.75 11.05 -12.36
CA GLN A 463 48.06 10.13 -13.27
C GLN A 463 46.59 9.91 -12.86
N PRO A 464 45.68 10.85 -13.20
CA PRO A 464 44.29 10.81 -12.73
C PRO A 464 43.52 9.53 -13.08
N GLN A 465 43.75 8.97 -14.27
CA GLN A 465 43.09 7.73 -14.71
C GLN A 465 43.57 6.51 -13.91
N VAL A 466 44.87 6.43 -13.63
CA VAL A 466 45.43 5.35 -12.80
C VAL A 466 44.97 5.50 -11.34
N ALA A 467 44.85 6.73 -10.85
CA ALA A 467 44.30 7.01 -9.51
C ALA A 467 42.82 6.61 -9.40
N PHE A 468 42.01 6.90 -10.42
CA PHE A 468 40.61 6.46 -10.49
C PHE A 468 40.51 4.93 -10.49
N HIS A 469 41.29 4.25 -11.34
CA HIS A 469 41.35 2.80 -11.41
C HIS A 469 41.78 2.17 -10.07
N ALA A 470 42.80 2.72 -9.43
CA ALA A 470 43.27 2.24 -8.13
C ALA A 470 42.24 2.41 -7.03
N ALA A 471 41.53 3.54 -7.00
CA ALA A 471 40.43 3.76 -6.06
C ALA A 471 39.25 2.81 -6.34
N LEU A 472 38.88 2.63 -7.61
CA LEU A 472 37.84 1.69 -8.01
C LEU A 472 38.19 0.26 -7.58
N HIS A 473 39.43 -0.18 -7.81
CA HIS A 473 39.92 -1.48 -7.36
C HIS A 473 39.79 -1.65 -5.85
N ALA A 474 40.35 -0.72 -5.06
CA ALA A 474 40.32 -0.77 -3.60
C ALA A 474 38.88 -0.80 -3.03
N LEU A 475 37.99 0.04 -3.54
CA LEU A 475 36.59 0.09 -3.09
C LEU A 475 35.80 -1.14 -3.54
N THR A 476 36.08 -1.68 -4.73
CA THR A 476 35.45 -2.90 -5.24
C THR A 476 35.91 -4.12 -4.43
N LEU A 477 37.20 -4.17 -4.03
CA LEU A 477 37.69 -5.16 -3.08
C LEU A 477 36.87 -5.12 -1.79
N GLU A 478 36.71 -3.96 -1.16
CA GLU A 478 35.95 -3.83 0.09
C GLU A 478 34.45 -4.16 -0.05
N THR A 479 33.89 -3.97 -1.25
CA THR A 479 32.45 -4.21 -1.49
C THR A 479 32.12 -5.66 -1.84
N PHE A 480 32.98 -6.32 -2.63
CA PHE A 480 32.67 -7.62 -3.24
C PHE A 480 33.61 -8.75 -2.76
N TYR A 481 34.71 -8.43 -2.10
CA TYR A 481 35.74 -9.38 -1.67
C TYR A 481 36.07 -9.21 -0.17
N HIS A 482 36.57 -10.26 0.46
CA HIS A 482 36.82 -10.25 1.91
C HIS A 482 38.23 -9.71 2.27
N TYR A 483 39.22 -9.91 1.38
CA TYR A 483 40.61 -9.44 1.55
C TYR A 483 40.81 -7.99 1.03
N GLY A 484 40.04 -7.04 1.57
CA GLY A 484 40.26 -5.61 1.30
C GLY A 484 41.67 -5.09 1.65
N SER A 485 42.48 -5.91 2.31
CA SER A 485 43.87 -5.64 2.69
C SER A 485 44.90 -5.76 1.57
N ASP A 486 44.55 -6.34 0.42
CA ASP A 486 45.50 -6.53 -0.69
C ASP A 486 45.77 -5.23 -1.46
N SER A 487 45.04 -4.17 -1.13
CA SER A 487 45.25 -2.83 -1.65
C SER A 487 46.30 -2.08 -0.82
N CYS A 488 47.25 -1.45 -1.49
CA CYS A 488 48.15 -0.47 -0.87
C CYS A 488 47.50 0.91 -0.66
N LEU A 489 46.25 1.09 -1.10
CA LEU A 489 45.44 2.28 -0.83
C LEU A 489 44.63 2.08 0.45
N GLU A 490 44.80 2.99 1.40
CA GLU A 490 44.00 3.08 2.62
C GLU A 490 42.71 3.89 2.36
N LEU A 491 41.66 3.23 1.86
CA LEU A 491 40.30 3.76 1.72
C LEU A 491 39.36 3.06 2.70
N ASP A 492 38.27 3.73 3.10
CA ASP A 492 37.30 3.22 4.08
C ASP A 492 35.87 3.41 3.53
N LEU A 493 35.20 2.32 3.17
CA LEU A 493 33.85 2.30 2.63
C LEU A 493 32.85 1.82 3.69
N LYS A 494 32.16 2.78 4.32
CA LYS A 494 31.17 2.48 5.36
C LYS A 494 29.75 2.41 4.83
N SER A 495 29.18 1.20 4.84
CA SER A 495 27.74 0.97 4.68
C SER A 495 27.05 0.96 6.04
N VAL A 496 25.90 1.62 6.17
CA VAL A 496 25.21 1.77 7.46
C VAL A 496 23.97 0.89 7.51
N SER A 497 23.88 0.08 8.58
CA SER A 497 22.63 -0.59 8.95
C SER A 497 21.69 0.42 9.62
N PHE A 498 20.43 0.42 9.20
CA PHE A 498 19.44 1.35 9.73
C PHE A 498 18.79 0.77 10.99
N GLY A 499 19.04 1.39 12.15
CA GLY A 499 18.54 0.90 13.44
C GLY A 499 17.02 1.05 13.63
N ALA A 500 16.38 2.02 12.96
CA ALA A 500 14.92 2.18 12.94
C ALA A 500 14.45 2.27 11.49
N GLN A 501 13.66 1.29 11.05
CA GLN A 501 13.24 1.15 9.66
C GLN A 501 11.73 1.30 9.52
N ALA A 502 11.29 1.74 8.34
CA ALA A 502 9.88 1.65 7.97
C ALA A 502 9.53 0.17 7.73
N LEU A 503 8.31 -0.23 8.09
CA LEU A 503 7.78 -1.54 7.74
C LEU A 503 7.80 -1.71 6.21
N GLY A 504 8.33 -2.84 5.72
CA GLY A 504 8.43 -3.13 4.29
C GLY A 504 9.57 -2.39 3.56
N LEU A 505 10.53 -1.77 4.26
CA LEU A 505 11.66 -1.11 3.59
C LEU A 505 12.51 -2.09 2.77
N ASN A 506 12.72 -3.31 3.28
CA ASN A 506 13.47 -4.37 2.60
C ASN A 506 12.78 -4.83 1.29
N ASP A 507 11.45 -4.77 1.26
CA ASP A 507 10.60 -5.17 0.14
C ASP A 507 10.26 -3.98 -0.80
N SER A 508 10.86 -2.81 -0.57
CA SER A 508 10.60 -1.63 -1.40
C SER A 508 11.23 -1.76 -2.79
N ALA A 509 10.62 -1.13 -3.80
CA ALA A 509 11.14 -1.12 -5.17
C ALA A 509 12.59 -0.63 -5.28
N LEU A 510 13.00 0.30 -4.40
CA LEU A 510 14.38 0.79 -4.34
C LEU A 510 15.35 -0.29 -3.80
N ALA A 511 14.95 -1.02 -2.76
CA ALA A 511 15.76 -2.11 -2.21
C ALA A 511 15.95 -3.24 -3.23
N GLU A 512 14.86 -3.61 -3.94
CA GLU A 512 14.90 -4.57 -5.05
C GLU A 512 15.84 -4.09 -6.18
N ALA A 513 15.71 -2.85 -6.62
CA ALA A 513 16.54 -2.30 -7.69
C ALA A 513 18.04 -2.26 -7.31
N ILE A 514 18.36 -1.94 -6.05
CA ILE A 514 19.74 -1.97 -5.55
C ILE A 514 20.29 -3.40 -5.55
N ARG A 515 19.52 -4.38 -5.07
CA ARG A 515 19.93 -5.79 -5.04
C ARG A 515 20.17 -6.33 -6.44
N ALA A 516 19.21 -6.13 -7.35
CA ALA A 516 19.32 -6.56 -8.74
C ALA A 516 20.55 -5.94 -9.44
N ARG A 517 20.84 -4.66 -9.15
CA ARG A 517 22.05 -3.99 -9.65
C ARG A 517 23.33 -4.56 -9.04
N HIS A 518 23.32 -4.88 -7.74
CA HIS A 518 24.46 -5.47 -7.05
C HIS A 518 24.78 -6.88 -7.58
N GLU A 519 23.76 -7.73 -7.72
CA GLU A 519 23.90 -9.07 -8.30
C GLU A 519 24.44 -9.04 -9.73
N ARG A 520 24.01 -8.07 -10.54
CA ARG A 520 24.53 -7.89 -11.90
C ARG A 520 26.02 -7.60 -11.90
N TRP A 521 26.49 -6.73 -11.01
CA TRP A 521 27.92 -6.45 -10.87
C TRP A 521 28.70 -7.62 -10.32
N ALA A 522 28.17 -8.29 -9.29
CA ALA A 522 28.77 -9.49 -8.74
C ALA A 522 28.97 -10.56 -9.82
N LYS A 523 28.03 -10.72 -10.77
CA LYS A 523 28.17 -11.64 -11.92
C LYS A 523 29.25 -11.22 -12.93
N ALA A 524 29.46 -9.92 -13.14
CA ALA A 524 30.39 -9.40 -14.14
C ALA A 524 31.85 -9.40 -13.68
N LEU A 525 32.10 -9.24 -12.38
CA LEU A 525 33.44 -9.20 -11.79
C LEU A 525 34.15 -10.57 -11.85
N PRO A 526 35.49 -10.66 -11.75
CA PRO A 526 36.20 -11.94 -11.65
C PRO A 526 35.87 -12.70 -10.36
N LYS A 527 36.07 -14.02 -10.31
CA LYS A 527 35.81 -14.82 -9.09
C LYS A 527 36.91 -14.58 -8.03
N GLU A 528 38.17 -14.57 -8.46
CA GLU A 528 39.33 -14.34 -7.59
C GLU A 528 39.67 -12.84 -7.48
N SER A 529 40.00 -12.37 -6.28
CA SER A 529 40.34 -10.96 -6.03
C SER A 529 41.63 -10.53 -6.73
N ALA A 530 42.59 -11.44 -6.89
CA ALA A 530 43.88 -11.17 -7.53
C ALA A 530 43.73 -10.73 -9.00
N ASP A 531 42.71 -11.22 -9.70
CA ASP A 531 42.45 -10.90 -11.11
C ASP A 531 41.71 -9.56 -11.29
N LEU A 532 41.23 -8.95 -10.20
CA LEU A 532 40.37 -7.76 -10.27
C LEU A 532 41.07 -6.57 -10.90
N TRP A 533 42.35 -6.34 -10.58
CA TRP A 533 43.10 -5.21 -11.11
C TRP A 533 43.17 -5.25 -12.64
N ASP A 534 43.54 -6.41 -13.18
CA ASP A 534 43.69 -6.62 -14.63
C ASP A 534 42.33 -6.64 -15.32
N ALA A 535 41.31 -7.26 -14.71
CA ALA A 535 39.96 -7.28 -15.24
C ALA A 535 39.38 -5.87 -15.38
N LEU A 536 39.49 -5.05 -14.32
CA LEU A 536 39.05 -3.67 -14.36
C LEU A 536 39.82 -2.88 -15.44
N GLN A 537 41.11 -3.14 -15.64
CA GLN A 537 41.93 -2.40 -16.60
C GLN A 537 41.51 -2.69 -18.04
N ALA A 538 41.01 -3.90 -18.29
CA ALA A 538 40.50 -4.31 -19.59
C ALA A 538 39.10 -3.76 -19.91
N TRP A 539 38.35 -3.29 -18.91
CA TRP A 539 37.01 -2.73 -19.11
C TRP A 539 37.05 -1.33 -19.72
N ASP A 540 35.98 -0.98 -20.43
CA ASP A 540 35.79 0.38 -20.93
C ASP A 540 35.49 1.38 -19.79
N GLY A 541 35.71 2.66 -20.07
CA GLY A 541 35.55 3.71 -19.06
C GLY A 541 34.12 3.88 -18.55
N ASP A 542 33.10 3.55 -19.34
CA ASP A 542 31.70 3.68 -18.93
C ASP A 542 31.34 2.57 -17.93
N SER A 543 31.77 1.33 -18.21
CA SER A 543 31.61 0.19 -17.29
C SER A 543 32.31 0.44 -15.95
N GLN A 544 33.54 0.97 -15.98
CA GLN A 544 34.28 1.34 -14.77
C GLN A 544 33.56 2.46 -13.99
N ALA A 545 33.09 3.50 -14.67
CA ALA A 545 32.37 4.61 -14.04
C ALA A 545 31.04 4.16 -13.40
N MET A 546 30.32 3.24 -14.05
CA MET A 546 29.06 2.71 -13.53
C MET A 546 29.26 1.77 -12.33
N LEU A 547 30.31 0.95 -12.33
CA LEU A 547 30.69 0.15 -11.16
C LEU A 547 31.11 1.07 -10.00
N PHE A 548 31.94 2.08 -10.27
CA PHE A 548 32.33 3.08 -9.27
C PHE A 548 31.12 3.76 -8.64
N ALA A 549 30.17 4.21 -9.46
CA ALA A 549 28.94 4.83 -8.99
C ALA A 549 28.11 3.87 -8.12
N HIS A 550 28.02 2.58 -8.48
CA HIS A 550 27.33 1.58 -7.67
C HIS A 550 28.00 1.42 -6.29
N VAL A 551 29.31 1.19 -6.27
CA VAL A 551 30.09 0.99 -5.04
C VAL A 551 29.99 2.21 -4.12
N VAL A 552 30.21 3.42 -4.65
CA VAL A 552 30.10 4.65 -3.87
C VAL A 552 28.68 4.85 -3.33
N SER A 553 27.64 4.47 -4.09
CA SER A 553 26.24 4.66 -3.65
C SER A 553 25.88 3.90 -2.38
N LEU A 554 26.53 2.76 -2.11
CA LEU A 554 26.30 1.96 -0.89
C LEU A 554 26.77 2.68 0.40
N SER A 555 27.68 3.64 0.25
CA SER A 555 28.20 4.44 1.38
C SER A 555 27.31 5.63 1.78
N VAL A 556 26.25 5.92 1.02
CA VAL A 556 25.40 7.08 1.27
C VAL A 556 24.65 6.92 2.59
N ASN A 557 24.92 7.84 3.53
CA ASN A 557 24.25 7.88 4.82
C ASN A 557 23.71 9.28 5.11
N ALA A 558 22.41 9.45 4.87
CA ALA A 558 21.65 10.66 5.15
C ALA A 558 20.61 10.46 6.28
N VAL A 559 20.83 9.48 7.16
CA VAL A 559 19.88 9.16 8.25
C VAL A 559 19.99 10.20 9.37
N HIS A 560 18.85 10.75 9.78
CA HIS A 560 18.77 11.65 10.93
C HIS A 560 18.65 10.84 12.23
N GLU A 561 19.74 10.76 12.99
CA GLU A 561 19.81 10.10 14.29
C GLU A 561 19.89 11.14 15.43
N PRO A 562 18.96 11.12 16.43
CA PRO A 562 18.95 12.11 17.51
C PRO A 562 20.23 12.16 18.35
N TRP A 563 20.88 11.01 18.56
CA TRP A 563 22.10 10.85 19.36
C TRP A 563 23.40 11.06 18.56
N ASN A 564 23.34 11.08 17.23
CA ASN A 564 24.49 11.18 16.32
C ASN A 564 24.21 12.21 15.21
N ARG A 565 23.98 13.47 15.63
CA ARG A 565 23.61 14.55 14.71
C ARG A 565 24.80 14.94 13.83
N ARG A 566 24.68 14.72 12.53
CA ARG A 566 25.68 15.06 11.50
C ARG A 566 25.14 16.12 10.52
N PRO A 567 24.86 17.36 10.99
CA PRO A 567 24.15 18.37 10.18
C PRO A 567 24.89 18.78 8.91
N ARG A 568 26.24 18.78 8.92
CA ARG A 568 27.04 19.04 7.72
C ARG A 568 26.94 17.91 6.69
N ALA A 569 26.82 16.66 7.14
CA ALA A 569 26.62 15.52 6.25
C ALA A 569 25.22 15.54 5.63
N LEU A 570 24.18 15.88 6.41
CA LEU A 570 22.82 16.06 5.89
C LEU A 570 22.73 17.21 4.87
N ALA A 571 23.37 18.35 5.14
CA ALA A 571 23.44 19.44 4.17
C ALA A 571 24.22 19.07 2.89
N HIS A 572 25.18 18.15 2.98
CA HIS A 572 25.84 17.59 1.81
C HIS A 572 24.93 16.61 1.06
N ALA A 573 24.16 15.78 1.77
CA ALA A 573 23.15 14.91 1.19
C ALA A 573 22.11 15.72 0.40
N ASP A 574 21.69 16.90 0.88
CA ASP A 574 20.80 17.79 0.12
C ASP A 574 21.42 18.27 -1.20
N ARG A 575 22.74 18.51 -1.22
CA ARG A 575 23.46 18.87 -2.46
C ARG A 575 23.54 17.67 -3.40
N LEU A 576 23.80 16.48 -2.87
CA LEU A 576 23.83 15.25 -3.63
C LEU A 576 22.46 14.96 -4.24
N ALA A 577 21.38 15.10 -3.47
CA ALA A 577 20.00 14.93 -3.92
C ALA A 577 19.66 15.86 -5.10
N ARG A 578 20.13 17.12 -5.08
CA ARG A 578 19.98 18.03 -6.24
C ARG A 578 20.81 17.59 -7.44
N ALA A 579 22.05 17.16 -7.21
CA ALA A 579 22.95 16.78 -8.29
C ALA A 579 22.45 15.54 -9.06
N VAL A 580 21.76 14.63 -8.37
CA VAL A 580 21.18 13.41 -8.97
C VAL A 580 19.70 13.56 -9.34
N ASP A 581 19.13 14.77 -9.20
CA ASP A 581 17.69 15.05 -9.35
C ASP A 581 16.80 14.03 -8.63
N LEU A 582 17.07 13.78 -7.34
CA LEU A 582 16.36 12.79 -6.55
C LEU A 582 14.86 13.11 -6.48
N ASP A 583 14.04 12.16 -6.91
CA ASP A 583 12.59 12.21 -6.85
C ASP A 583 12.02 11.07 -6.02
N MET A 584 11.66 11.36 -4.76
CA MET A 584 11.06 10.35 -3.91
C MET A 584 9.63 9.95 -4.35
N ALA A 585 8.91 10.82 -5.06
CA ALA A 585 7.56 10.50 -5.55
C ALA A 585 7.64 9.54 -6.76
N ALA A 586 8.53 9.82 -7.72
CA ALA A 586 8.80 8.89 -8.82
C ALA A 586 9.47 7.59 -8.35
N ALA A 587 10.23 7.62 -7.25
CA ALA A 587 10.75 6.43 -6.60
C ALA A 587 9.68 5.58 -5.87
N GLY A 588 8.40 5.97 -5.96
CA GLY A 588 7.27 5.20 -5.45
C GLY A 588 6.86 5.53 -4.02
N TRP A 589 7.48 6.53 -3.36
CA TRP A 589 7.05 6.94 -2.03
C TRP A 589 5.75 7.75 -2.12
N LYS A 590 4.72 7.30 -1.40
CA LYS A 590 3.44 8.02 -1.25
C LYS A 590 3.03 8.12 0.22
N PRO A 591 2.41 9.23 0.65
CA PRO A 591 1.97 9.36 2.02
C PRO A 591 0.71 8.51 2.26
N THR A 592 0.77 7.60 3.24
CA THR A 592 -0.34 6.77 3.67
C THR A 592 -0.68 7.00 5.13
N VAL A 593 -1.82 6.48 5.57
CA VAL A 593 -2.20 6.46 7.00
C VAL A 593 -1.13 5.76 7.83
N ASP A 594 -0.58 4.65 7.35
CA ASP A 594 0.35 3.82 8.12
C ASP A 594 1.77 4.38 8.19
N ASN A 595 2.23 5.06 7.13
CA ASN A 595 3.60 5.59 7.05
C ASN A 595 3.73 7.05 7.52
N PHE A 596 2.70 7.90 7.35
CA PHE A 596 2.79 9.35 7.61
C PHE A 596 1.56 9.91 8.33
N PHE A 597 0.37 9.88 7.71
CA PHE A 597 -0.79 10.65 8.20
C PHE A 597 -1.29 10.19 9.58
N GLY A 598 -1.22 8.88 9.88
CA GLY A 598 -1.58 8.35 11.21
C GLY A 598 -0.60 8.78 12.31
N ARG A 599 0.64 9.10 11.94
CA ARG A 599 1.76 9.39 12.86
C ARG A 599 1.96 10.87 13.15
N VAL A 600 1.41 11.77 12.33
CA VAL A 600 1.54 13.23 12.51
C VAL A 600 0.32 13.85 13.22
N THR A 601 0.38 15.14 13.57
CA THR A 601 -0.75 15.86 14.20
C THR A 601 -1.78 16.29 13.15
N LYS A 602 -3.04 16.56 13.56
CA LYS A 602 -4.09 17.07 12.65
C LYS A 602 -3.65 18.31 11.87
N THR A 603 -2.99 19.24 12.56
CA THR A 603 -2.45 20.46 11.94
C THR A 603 -1.47 20.15 10.81
N ARG A 604 -0.62 19.13 10.98
CA ARG A 604 0.34 18.72 9.94
C ARG A 604 -0.35 18.00 8.77
N ILE A 605 -1.43 17.26 9.03
CA ILE A 605 -2.26 16.66 7.96
C ILE A 605 -2.91 17.76 7.13
N LEU A 606 -3.55 18.74 7.78
CA LEU A 606 -4.18 19.88 7.09
C LEU A 606 -3.15 20.66 6.28
N GLN A 607 -1.99 20.95 6.86
CA GLN A 607 -0.89 21.60 6.15
C GLN A 607 -0.49 20.84 4.87
N ALA A 608 -0.34 19.52 4.95
CA ALA A 608 -0.02 18.69 3.78
C ALA A 608 -1.09 18.80 2.68
N VAL A 609 -2.37 18.81 3.06
CA VAL A 609 -3.49 18.94 2.12
C VAL A 609 -3.58 20.33 1.52
N VAL A 610 -3.34 21.39 2.31
CA VAL A 610 -3.23 22.76 1.80
C VAL A 610 -2.12 22.86 0.77
N GLU A 611 -0.94 22.30 1.06
CA GLU A 611 0.21 22.34 0.16
C GLU A 611 -0.03 21.54 -1.13
N ALA A 612 -0.77 20.43 -1.08
CA ALA A 612 -0.97 19.56 -2.24
C ALA A 612 -2.19 19.92 -3.12
N LYS A 613 -3.28 20.43 -2.51
CA LYS A 613 -4.59 20.63 -3.18
C LYS A 613 -5.25 21.98 -2.84
N GLY A 614 -4.60 22.83 -2.04
CA GLY A 614 -5.07 24.15 -1.66
C GLY A 614 -6.02 24.19 -0.46
N GLN A 615 -6.28 25.41 0.04
CA GLN A 615 -7.02 25.64 1.29
C GLN A 615 -8.44 25.03 1.29
N ARG A 616 -9.15 25.11 0.15
CA ARG A 616 -10.52 24.57 0.03
C ARG A 616 -10.59 23.07 0.29
N ALA A 617 -9.55 22.31 -0.05
CA ALA A 617 -9.50 20.88 0.21
C ALA A 617 -9.26 20.60 1.70
N ALA A 618 -8.43 21.42 2.36
CA ALA A 618 -8.18 21.31 3.78
C ALA A 618 -9.43 21.66 4.62
N ASP A 619 -10.17 22.71 4.26
CA ASP A 619 -11.41 23.11 4.96
C ASP A 619 -12.46 21.98 4.94
N ARG A 620 -12.51 21.19 3.85
CA ARG A 620 -13.40 20.02 3.72
C ARG A 620 -13.07 18.89 4.68
N ILE A 621 -11.84 18.82 5.19
CA ILE A 621 -11.41 17.76 6.09
C ILE A 621 -11.10 18.26 7.51
N GLU A 622 -11.08 19.58 7.73
CA GLU A 622 -10.74 20.20 9.02
C GLU A 622 -11.63 19.72 10.18
N HIS A 623 -12.92 19.62 9.91
CA HIS A 623 -13.92 19.17 10.88
C HIS A 623 -13.84 17.66 11.16
N LEU A 624 -13.09 16.90 10.36
CA LEU A 624 -12.90 15.47 10.54
C LEU A 624 -12.00 15.15 11.73
N LYS A 625 -12.12 13.91 12.18
CA LYS A 625 -11.35 13.41 13.31
C LYS A 625 -10.06 12.81 12.81
N LYS A 626 -9.09 12.58 13.71
CA LYS A 626 -7.70 12.36 13.26
C LYS A 626 -7.59 11.16 12.32
N GLY A 627 -8.32 10.08 12.61
CA GLY A 627 -8.36 8.89 11.77
C GLY A 627 -8.96 9.18 10.40
N ASP A 628 -10.18 9.69 10.39
CA ASP A 628 -10.89 10.09 9.15
C ASP A 628 -10.10 11.10 8.30
N MET A 629 -9.55 12.13 8.94
CA MET A 629 -8.74 13.17 8.29
C MET A 629 -7.50 12.56 7.65
N ALA A 630 -6.88 11.56 8.28
CA ALA A 630 -5.72 10.86 7.72
C ALA A 630 -6.11 10.00 6.50
N ALA A 631 -7.24 9.29 6.56
CA ALA A 631 -7.74 8.48 5.45
C ALA A 631 -8.20 9.35 4.25
N GLU A 632 -8.89 10.45 4.52
CA GLU A 632 -9.32 11.40 3.50
C GLU A 632 -8.11 12.14 2.91
N ALA A 633 -7.13 12.53 3.73
CA ALA A 633 -5.88 13.11 3.24
C ALA A 633 -5.09 12.15 2.35
N GLN A 634 -5.01 10.86 2.70
CA GLN A 634 -4.42 9.84 1.82
C GLN A 634 -5.15 9.80 0.47
N THR A 635 -6.48 9.78 0.48
CA THR A 635 -7.29 9.77 -0.75
C THR A 635 -7.04 11.02 -1.60
N LEU A 636 -7.06 12.21 -0.99
CA LEU A 636 -6.83 13.48 -1.67
C LEU A 636 -5.43 13.60 -2.29
N LEU A 637 -4.42 12.95 -1.69
CA LEU A 637 -3.02 13.01 -2.11
C LEU A 637 -2.57 11.77 -2.89
N THR A 638 -3.47 10.82 -3.18
CA THR A 638 -3.11 9.57 -3.89
C THR A 638 -2.54 9.84 -5.29
N ASP A 639 -3.09 10.84 -5.98
CA ASP A 639 -2.70 11.23 -7.34
C ASP A 639 -1.81 12.49 -7.35
N THR A 640 -1.24 12.88 -6.22
CA THR A 640 -0.31 14.00 -6.16
C THR A 640 1.12 13.51 -6.00
N ALA A 641 2.07 14.25 -6.57
CA ALA A 641 3.49 14.08 -6.29
C ALA A 641 3.91 14.77 -4.97
N TRP A 642 2.98 14.94 -4.03
CA TRP A 642 3.26 15.64 -2.78
C TRP A 642 4.11 14.76 -1.87
N LEU A 643 5.15 15.38 -1.29
CA LEU A 643 6.08 14.73 -0.38
C LEU A 643 6.20 15.53 0.92
N PRO A 644 6.40 14.91 2.09
CA PRO A 644 6.82 15.60 3.31
C PRO A 644 8.18 16.28 3.14
N GLU A 645 8.39 17.39 3.84
CA GLU A 645 9.61 18.22 3.79
C GLU A 645 10.94 17.42 3.80
N PRO A 646 11.16 16.40 4.66
CA PRO A 646 12.42 15.65 4.66
C PRO A 646 12.69 14.80 3.41
N LEU A 647 11.66 14.53 2.59
CA LEU A 647 11.78 13.77 1.35
C LEU A 647 11.82 14.67 0.10
N ARG A 648 11.75 16.00 0.28
CA ARG A 648 11.79 16.96 -0.82
C ARG A 648 13.23 17.28 -1.19
N THR A 649 13.50 17.23 -2.49
CA THR A 649 14.74 17.78 -3.03
C THR A 649 14.60 19.29 -3.20
N LEU A 650 15.38 20.05 -2.42
CA LEU A 650 15.36 21.51 -2.43
C LEU A 650 15.65 22.07 -3.84
N GLY A 651 14.74 22.89 -4.37
CA GLY A 651 14.86 23.48 -5.71
C GLY A 651 14.09 22.75 -6.81
N ARG A 652 13.49 21.60 -6.50
CA ARG A 652 12.56 20.87 -7.38
C ARG A 652 11.13 21.36 -7.14
N ALA A 653 10.40 21.71 -8.19
CA ALA A 653 9.03 22.17 -8.07
C ALA A 653 8.12 21.03 -7.55
N ILE A 654 7.22 21.35 -6.61
CA ILE A 654 6.16 20.44 -6.18
C ILE A 654 5.06 20.57 -7.22
N GLY A 655 4.85 19.54 -8.04
CA GLY A 655 3.79 19.34 -9.07
C GLY A 655 2.96 20.55 -9.54
N ASP A 656 3.00 20.78 -10.86
CA ASP A 656 2.22 21.74 -11.68
C ASP A 656 1.13 22.54 -10.96
N GLU A 657 1.37 23.85 -10.80
CA GLU A 657 0.26 24.80 -10.71
C GLU A 657 -0.53 24.70 -12.03
N PRO A 658 -1.84 24.39 -12.02
CA PRO A 658 -2.63 24.57 -13.22
C PRO A 658 -2.55 26.05 -13.59
N ALA A 659 -2.02 26.34 -14.77
CA ALA A 659 -2.00 27.66 -15.35
C ALA A 659 -3.40 28.25 -15.24
N VAL A 660 -3.55 29.24 -14.36
CA VAL A 660 -4.75 30.06 -14.31
C VAL A 660 -4.73 30.85 -15.61
N GLU A 661 -5.41 30.36 -16.64
CA GLU A 661 -5.81 31.17 -17.78
C GLU A 661 -6.64 32.33 -17.21
N SER A 662 -5.98 33.47 -17.04
CA SER A 662 -6.63 34.74 -16.77
C SER A 662 -7.47 35.10 -17.99
N ILE A 663 -8.73 34.68 -18.00
CA ILE A 663 -9.75 35.29 -18.86
C ILE A 663 -9.94 36.70 -18.32
N VAL A 664 -9.21 37.64 -18.94
CA VAL A 664 -9.45 39.07 -18.76
C VAL A 664 -10.74 39.38 -19.52
N GLU A 665 -11.85 39.42 -18.79
CA GLU A 665 -13.11 39.98 -19.27
C GLU A 665 -12.95 41.51 -19.27
N GLU A 666 -12.63 42.09 -20.44
CA GLU A 666 -12.67 43.53 -20.65
C GLU A 666 -14.10 44.04 -20.45
N THR A 667 -14.32 44.80 -19.38
CA THR A 667 -15.49 45.69 -19.26
C THR A 667 -15.00 47.13 -19.26
N PRO A 668 -15.52 48.01 -20.13
CA PRO A 668 -14.96 49.34 -20.34
C PRO A 668 -15.63 50.36 -19.42
N GLU A 669 -14.87 51.02 -18.54
CA GLU A 669 -15.32 52.30 -17.96
C GLU A 669 -14.21 53.38 -17.93
N GLN A 670 -14.73 54.56 -18.28
CA GLN A 670 -14.19 55.88 -18.62
C GLN A 670 -13.05 56.49 -17.76
N PRO A 671 -12.37 57.52 -18.30
CA PRO A 671 -11.14 58.05 -17.73
C PRO A 671 -11.34 59.24 -16.78
N SER A 672 -10.27 59.46 -16.00
CA SER A 672 -9.79 60.71 -15.40
C SER A 672 -10.46 61.21 -14.11
N GLU A 673 -9.67 61.29 -13.03
CA GLU A 673 -9.16 62.56 -12.49
C GLU A 673 -8.17 62.35 -11.31
N ASN A 674 -7.02 63.04 -11.42
CA ASN A 674 -6.23 63.68 -10.35
C ASN A 674 -5.52 62.89 -9.23
N LYS A 675 -4.17 62.89 -9.27
CA LYS A 675 -3.20 63.59 -8.37
C LYS A 675 -1.81 62.94 -8.53
N LEU A 676 -0.82 63.53 -9.19
CA LEU A 676 0.10 64.63 -8.79
C LEU A 676 0.94 64.36 -7.53
N GLU A 677 2.27 64.47 -7.76
CA GLU A 677 3.35 64.88 -6.84
C GLU A 677 3.86 63.84 -5.83
N ASP A 678 5.15 63.70 -5.54
CA ASP A 678 6.42 64.20 -6.10
C ASP A 678 7.56 63.53 -5.28
N GLU A 679 8.81 63.85 -5.64
CA GLU A 679 10.10 63.57 -4.97
C GLU A 679 10.83 62.32 -5.51
N GLU A 680 11.72 62.44 -6.51
CA GLU A 680 13.04 63.13 -6.49
C GLU A 680 13.79 62.83 -5.18
N GLU A 681 15.01 62.28 -5.13
CA GLU A 681 16.20 62.74 -5.82
C GLU A 681 17.35 61.76 -5.45
N ARG A 682 18.18 61.36 -6.41
CA ARG A 682 19.66 61.41 -6.33
C ARG A 682 20.30 60.69 -7.50
N THR A 683 20.64 61.50 -8.49
CA THR A 683 21.53 61.23 -9.60
C THR A 683 23.00 61.20 -9.16
N ALA A 684 23.76 60.46 -9.96
CA ALA A 684 25.15 60.73 -10.36
C ALA A 684 26.30 60.46 -9.37
N HIS A 685 27.04 59.38 -9.65
CA HIS A 685 28.45 59.58 -10.01
C HIS A 685 28.94 58.61 -11.09
N ASN A 686 29.30 59.23 -12.22
CA ASN A 686 30.37 58.91 -13.17
C ASN A 686 30.79 57.45 -13.34
N GLN A 687 30.51 56.87 -14.51
CA GLN A 687 31.25 57.06 -15.77
C GLN A 687 32.56 56.27 -15.85
N ARG A 688 32.51 55.36 -16.83
CA ARG A 688 33.51 55.16 -17.90
C ARG A 688 34.80 54.41 -17.50
N ALA A 689 35.34 53.54 -18.33
CA ALA A 689 35.03 53.07 -19.68
C ALA A 689 35.99 51.91 -19.96
N GLY A 690 35.78 51.19 -21.06
CA GLY A 690 36.91 50.58 -21.77
C GLY A 690 36.71 49.12 -22.12
N GLU A 691 36.10 48.90 -23.27
CA GLU A 691 36.12 47.67 -24.04
C GLU A 691 37.55 47.21 -24.40
N GLN A 692 37.66 45.88 -24.58
CA GLN A 692 38.55 45.14 -25.50
C GLN A 692 40.06 45.09 -25.20
N ILE A 693 40.61 43.88 -25.12
CA ILE A 693 41.38 43.21 -26.20
C ILE A 693 41.90 41.85 -25.70
N MET A 694 41.85 40.84 -26.58
CA MET A 694 42.45 39.50 -26.42
C MET A 694 43.98 39.51 -26.50
N ALA A 695 44.63 38.56 -25.80
CA ALA A 695 45.66 37.61 -26.31
C ALA A 695 46.72 37.23 -25.25
N ALA A 696 47.05 35.92 -25.25
CA ALA A 696 48.20 35.24 -24.64
C ALA A 696 48.27 35.29 -23.09
N GLU A 697 48.45 34.21 -22.32
CA GLU A 697 48.99 32.85 -22.54
C GLU A 697 48.11 31.79 -21.86
#